data_AF-A0A5N6MWQ4-F1
#
_entry.id   AF-A0A5N6MWQ4-F1
#
_cell.length_a   1.000
_cell.length_b   1.000
_cell.length_c   1.000
_cell.angle_alpha   90.00
_cell.angle_beta   90.00
_cell.angle_gamma   90.00
#
_symmetry.space_group_name_H-M   'P 1'
#
loop_
_entity.id
_entity.type
_entity.pdbx_description
1 polymer ?
#
loop_
_entity_poly.entity_id
_entity_poly.type
_entity_poly.pdbx_seq_one_letter_code
_entity_poly.pdbx_strand_id
1 'polypeptide(L)'
;MVVAVLVIGFVYFSQVYANILWYDQLGYLEVFVKENLTRIAMFLAAFVVMAAGVFASIRVAYTSRPIYAPDSALQDNLNRYQAQLEPVRKLLMIGIPIVVGGFAGTAAMSMWQQALLFFNRRDFGKTDPQFNMDYSFYLNTLPFIGFLVGFLISVVVIAGIAGLMTHYLYGGIRLEEKGVFVSRPARIHLAVIAAAFLILQGINFWLDRYDTLLSTSGTWTGALYTDVEAVIPTKAILAVASVIVAVLFILSAIIGRWRLPIIGTAMLIITAIVAGGVYPWIVQRYQVQPSELSLEREYIQRNIDLTREAYGLTDTEVIPYDATVNANPGALAQDAGTTANIRLLDPNVVSDAFGQLQQFRQYYQFPQTLNVDRYEIDGEIQDTVIAVRELNVGGVPSGWVNEHILYTHGYGVVAARGSTVGPDGKPSFMESGIPSTGVLTDGGAYEPRIYFGENSPQYSVVGAPEGTAPVEIDRPQTGNSEEESQTTFNGEGGPSVGNLFNQLVYAIKFQSTELLLADAINEESQILYDRDPRDRVEKAAPYLTVDSNAYPAVIDGRVKWIVDGYTTSKYFPYSTQQELQDATTDSLTPGAAALPQEQVNYIRNAVKATVDAYDGSVELYAWDTEDPLLQSWQSVFPSTLKKYSDMSADLLAHVRYPEDQFKVQRELLGKYHVTEPDSFYQNDDAWSVPADPTGGNGNIKQPPYYLSLQMPGQDEATFSLTTPFIPFVNEGGDPRNVLYGFLSADADAGTGEAGVKSDTYGKLRLLALPTDTGVPGPGQAQNTFNSDPTVSNALNLLRQGASEVINGNLLTLPVGDGILYVQPVYVQSSGEASYPTLQRVLVNFGEKVGFAPTLDEALNQIFGGDSGASTGDSGNVGATPPAPEGTDVTAQSELSTALSDAGQAIQDGQAALGRGDFAAYGEAQARLQDAITRATAAQERMEGSTGGDAAEPGATAPSDEATAPAEEGN
;
A
#
# COMPACT_ATOMS: atom_id res chain seq x y z
N MET A 1 -24.86 -16.93 36.51
CA MET A 1 -23.41 -16.67 36.50
C MET A 1 -22.64 -17.82 35.84
N VAL A 2 -22.70 -19.06 36.35
CA VAL A 2 -21.99 -20.21 35.73
C VAL A 2 -22.36 -20.40 34.25
N VAL A 3 -23.65 -20.36 33.91
CA VAL A 3 -24.11 -20.45 32.51
C VAL A 3 -23.52 -19.32 31.66
N ALA A 4 -23.50 -18.08 32.15
CA ALA A 4 -22.93 -16.96 31.42
C ALA A 4 -21.42 -17.12 31.19
N VAL A 5 -20.67 -17.63 32.18
CA VAL A 5 -19.24 -17.92 32.04
C VAL A 5 -19.00 -19.03 31.02
N LEU A 6 -19.83 -20.08 31.03
CA LEU A 6 -19.75 -21.16 30.05
C LEU A 6 -20.09 -20.68 28.64
N VAL A 7 -21.09 -19.82 28.49
CA VAL A 7 -21.45 -19.22 27.19
C VAL A 7 -20.32 -18.34 26.67
N ILE A 8 -19.77 -17.44 27.49
CA ILE A 8 -18.63 -16.60 27.10
C ILE A 8 -17.41 -17.47 26.74
N GLY A 9 -17.14 -18.50 27.55
CA GLY A 9 -16.06 -19.45 27.29
C GLY A 9 -16.26 -20.22 25.98
N PHE A 10 -17.50 -20.61 25.67
CA PHE A 10 -17.83 -21.30 24.43
C PHE A 10 -17.74 -20.38 23.20
N VAL A 11 -18.16 -19.11 23.31
CA VAL A 11 -18.00 -18.11 22.23
C VAL A 11 -16.52 -17.86 21.93
N TYR A 12 -15.68 -17.74 22.95
CA TYR A 12 -14.24 -17.60 22.74
C TYR A 12 -13.63 -18.88 22.14
N PHE A 13 -14.04 -20.05 22.64
CA PHE A 13 -13.62 -21.33 22.09
C PHE A 13 -14.02 -21.48 20.62
N SER A 14 -15.24 -21.09 20.23
CA SER A 14 -15.71 -21.23 18.86
C SER A 14 -14.91 -20.36 17.88
N GLN A 15 -14.50 -19.15 18.30
CA GLN A 15 -13.62 -18.30 17.49
C GLN A 15 -12.24 -18.95 17.28
N VAL A 16 -11.62 -19.45 18.36
CA VAL A 16 -10.30 -20.12 18.29
C VAL A 16 -10.39 -21.40 17.45
N TYR A 17 -11.44 -22.20 17.66
CA TYR A 17 -11.64 -23.46 16.95
C TYR A 17 -11.91 -23.23 15.45
N ALA A 18 -12.73 -22.24 15.09
CA ALA A 18 -12.95 -21.87 13.69
C ALA A 18 -11.65 -21.44 12.99
N ASN A 19 -10.78 -20.72 13.70
CA ASN A 19 -9.47 -20.34 13.17
C ASN A 19 -8.57 -21.56 13.01
N ILE A 20 -8.52 -22.47 13.99
CA ILE A 20 -7.77 -23.73 13.86
C ILE A 20 -8.20 -24.48 12.60
N LEU A 21 -9.50 -24.65 12.37
CA LEU A 21 -10.00 -25.35 11.18
C LEU A 21 -9.60 -24.65 9.87
N TRP A 22 -9.62 -23.31 9.84
CA TRP A 22 -9.24 -22.55 8.65
C TRP A 22 -7.75 -22.62 8.36
N TYR A 23 -6.89 -22.46 9.38
CA TYR A 23 -5.45 -22.60 9.20
C TYR A 23 -5.04 -24.04 8.84
N ASP A 24 -5.75 -25.04 9.37
CA ASP A 24 -5.53 -26.44 9.03
C ASP A 24 -5.90 -26.72 7.56
N GLN A 25 -7.06 -26.24 7.11
CA GLN A 25 -7.48 -26.33 5.71
C GLN A 25 -6.48 -25.66 4.76
N LEU A 26 -5.93 -24.50 5.13
CA LEU A 26 -4.94 -23.81 4.31
C LEU A 26 -3.55 -24.45 4.33
N GLY A 27 -3.27 -25.34 5.30
CA GLY A 27 -1.95 -25.93 5.52
C GLY A 27 -0.98 -25.08 6.37
N TYR A 28 -1.47 -24.01 7.02
CA TYR A 28 -0.67 -23.07 7.83
C TYR A 28 -0.97 -23.14 9.33
N LEU A 29 -1.53 -24.26 9.83
CA LEU A 29 -1.80 -24.46 11.26
C LEU A 29 -0.56 -24.26 12.15
N GLU A 30 0.63 -24.59 11.65
CA GLU A 30 1.89 -24.34 12.35
C GLU A 30 2.07 -22.85 12.68
N VAL A 31 1.72 -21.94 11.75
CA VAL A 31 1.84 -20.49 11.94
C VAL A 31 0.96 -20.04 13.11
N PHE A 32 -0.33 -20.40 13.05
CA PHE A 32 -1.29 -20.06 14.10
C PHE A 32 -0.85 -20.60 15.46
N VAL A 33 -0.46 -21.88 15.54
CA VAL A 33 -0.04 -22.51 16.80
C VAL A 33 1.22 -21.86 17.33
N LYS A 34 2.24 -21.66 16.50
CA LYS A 34 3.53 -21.10 16.91
C LYS A 34 3.38 -19.65 17.37
N GLU A 35 2.63 -18.84 16.64
CA GLU A 35 2.35 -17.45 17.00
C GLU A 35 1.63 -17.38 18.35
N ASN A 36 0.49 -18.07 18.49
CA ASN A 36 -0.32 -18.02 19.71
C ASN A 36 0.41 -18.64 20.91
N LEU A 37 1.13 -19.75 20.74
CA LEU A 37 1.95 -20.34 21.80
C LEU A 37 3.03 -19.36 22.27
N THR A 38 3.67 -18.64 21.34
CA THR A 38 4.69 -17.64 21.68
C THR A 38 4.07 -16.46 22.40
N ARG A 39 2.95 -15.92 21.92
CA ARG A 39 2.19 -14.85 22.61
C ARG A 39 1.82 -15.29 24.04
N ILE A 40 1.28 -16.50 24.21
CA ILE A 40 0.94 -17.07 25.53
C ILE A 40 2.19 -17.26 26.40
N ALA A 41 3.29 -17.74 25.84
CA ALA A 41 4.54 -17.92 26.58
C ALA A 41 5.10 -16.56 27.06
N MET A 42 5.07 -15.53 26.20
CA MET A 42 5.45 -14.16 26.56
C MET A 42 4.53 -13.59 27.65
N PHE A 43 3.21 -13.78 27.53
CA PHE A 43 2.25 -13.40 28.55
C PHE A 43 2.58 -14.04 29.90
N LEU A 44 2.72 -15.36 29.92
CA LEU A 44 2.94 -16.12 31.16
C LEU A 44 4.28 -15.79 31.79
N ALA A 45 5.34 -15.67 30.99
CA ALA A 45 6.67 -15.30 31.48
C ALA A 45 6.65 -13.91 32.12
N ALA A 46 6.11 -12.90 31.42
CA ALA A 46 6.03 -11.54 31.95
C ALA A 46 5.07 -11.44 33.15
N PHE A 47 3.91 -12.12 33.10
CA PHE A 47 2.97 -12.22 34.21
C PHE A 47 3.65 -12.77 35.46
N VAL A 48 4.33 -13.91 35.35
CA VAL A 48 4.98 -14.57 36.50
C VAL A 48 6.11 -13.70 37.05
N VAL A 49 6.98 -13.15 36.19
CA VAL A 49 8.10 -12.33 36.66
C VAL A 49 7.61 -11.06 37.37
N MET A 50 6.62 -10.37 36.81
CA MET A 50 6.03 -9.16 37.42
C MET A 50 5.28 -9.50 38.72
N ALA A 51 4.36 -10.47 38.67
CA ALA A 51 3.57 -10.85 39.84
C ALA A 51 4.48 -11.37 40.97
N ALA A 52 5.47 -12.21 40.66
CA ALA A 52 6.43 -12.69 41.65
C ALA A 52 7.26 -11.56 42.25
N GLY A 53 7.75 -10.62 41.42
CA GLY A 53 8.51 -9.46 41.89
C GLY A 53 7.70 -8.58 42.86
N VAL A 54 6.48 -8.21 42.47
CA VAL A 54 5.58 -7.40 43.31
C VAL A 54 5.17 -8.15 44.58
N PHE A 55 4.80 -9.43 44.46
CA PHE A 55 4.43 -10.27 45.60
C PHE A 55 5.59 -10.41 46.60
N ALA A 56 6.79 -10.72 46.10
CA ALA A 56 7.98 -10.85 46.95
C ALA A 56 8.27 -9.55 47.70
N SER A 57 8.18 -8.41 47.02
CA SER A 57 8.39 -7.09 47.63
C SER A 57 7.36 -6.78 48.73
N ILE A 58 6.06 -6.97 48.46
CA ILE A 58 4.99 -6.78 49.47
C ILE A 58 5.21 -7.75 50.64
N ARG A 59 5.53 -9.02 50.36
CA ARG A 59 5.70 -10.06 51.36
C ARG A 59 6.88 -9.77 52.28
N VAL A 60 8.04 -9.39 51.73
CA VAL A 60 9.22 -8.99 52.50
C VAL A 60 8.91 -7.77 53.35
N ALA A 61 8.24 -6.76 52.79
CA ALA A 61 7.89 -5.55 53.54
C ALA A 61 6.94 -5.85 54.72
N TYR A 62 5.90 -6.64 54.50
CA TYR A 62 4.90 -6.98 55.51
C TYR A 62 5.44 -7.90 56.63
N THR A 63 6.26 -8.90 56.28
CA THR A 63 6.86 -9.82 57.27
C THR A 63 7.88 -9.12 58.15
N SER A 64 8.46 -8.03 57.66
CA SER A 64 9.50 -7.27 58.34
C SER A 64 8.96 -6.11 59.20
N ARG A 65 7.66 -6.11 59.52
CA ARG A 65 7.02 -5.04 60.30
C ARG A 65 7.56 -4.98 61.75
N PRO A 66 7.77 -3.80 62.34
CA PRO A 66 8.13 -3.68 63.75
C PRO A 66 6.99 -4.14 64.66
N ILE A 67 7.27 -5.00 65.66
CA ILE A 67 6.26 -5.57 66.58
C ILE A 67 5.96 -4.66 67.80
N TYR A 68 6.82 -3.67 68.10
CA TYR A 68 6.65 -2.74 69.23
C TYR A 68 6.36 -1.30 68.74
N ALA A 69 5.39 -0.61 69.35
CA ALA A 69 4.96 0.76 68.98
C ALA A 69 4.95 1.72 70.18
N PRO A 70 5.52 2.93 70.06
CA PRO A 70 5.16 4.11 70.88
C PRO A 70 3.99 4.89 70.25
N ASP A 71 3.14 5.49 71.10
CA ASP A 71 1.91 6.21 70.73
C ASP A 71 2.18 7.59 70.11
N SER A 72 1.60 7.89 68.93
CA SER A 72 1.57 9.24 68.35
C SER A 72 0.30 9.49 67.50
N ALA A 73 -0.15 10.76 67.42
CA ALA A 73 -1.42 11.15 66.78
C ALA A 73 -1.45 11.01 65.24
N LEU A 74 -0.29 11.04 64.56
CA LEU A 74 -0.19 10.79 63.10
C LEU A 74 -0.43 9.30 62.77
N GLN A 75 -0.19 8.42 63.75
CA GLN A 75 -0.45 6.99 63.69
C GLN A 75 -1.96 6.67 63.69
N ASP A 76 -2.83 7.51 64.26
CA ASP A 76 -4.29 7.26 64.36
C ASP A 76 -5.01 7.24 63.00
N ASN A 77 -4.51 8.00 62.01
CA ASN A 77 -5.05 7.96 60.64
C ASN A 77 -4.57 6.70 59.90
N LEU A 78 -3.29 6.33 60.02
CA LEU A 78 -2.75 5.11 59.40
C LEU A 78 -3.31 3.84 60.05
N ASN A 79 -3.52 3.83 61.36
CA ASN A 79 -4.15 2.73 62.09
C ASN A 79 -5.61 2.51 61.62
N ARG A 80 -6.34 3.58 61.27
CA ARG A 80 -7.68 3.48 60.64
C ARG A 80 -7.63 2.84 59.26
N TYR A 81 -6.69 3.24 58.40
CA TYR A 81 -6.49 2.60 57.09
C TYR A 81 -6.05 1.13 57.22
N GLN A 82 -5.15 0.82 58.17
CA GLN A 82 -4.74 -0.55 58.46
C GLN A 82 -5.92 -1.40 58.91
N ALA A 83 -6.75 -0.92 59.85
CA ALA A 83 -7.92 -1.62 60.34
C ALA A 83 -8.97 -1.89 59.23
N GLN A 84 -9.07 -1.02 58.22
CA GLN A 84 -9.93 -1.22 57.05
C GLN A 84 -9.34 -2.21 56.03
N LEU A 85 -8.02 -2.26 55.87
CA LEU A 85 -7.35 -3.14 54.91
C LEU A 85 -7.03 -4.53 55.48
N GLU A 86 -6.96 -4.69 56.79
CA GLU A 86 -6.60 -5.94 57.46
C GLU A 86 -7.55 -7.11 57.14
N PRO A 87 -8.89 -6.94 57.07
CA PRO A 87 -9.82 -8.00 56.65
C PRO A 87 -9.59 -8.48 55.22
N VAL A 88 -9.19 -7.59 54.31
CA VAL A 88 -8.95 -7.88 52.88
C VAL A 88 -7.47 -8.09 52.54
N ARG A 89 -6.58 -8.10 53.55
CA ARG A 89 -5.11 -8.12 53.34
C ARG A 89 -4.64 -9.28 52.47
N LYS A 90 -5.12 -10.50 52.71
CA LYS A 90 -4.74 -11.66 51.92
C LYS A 90 -5.18 -11.51 50.46
N LEU A 91 -6.35 -10.91 50.25
CA LEU A 91 -6.87 -10.60 48.92
C LEU A 91 -6.01 -9.54 48.23
N LEU A 92 -5.59 -8.48 48.91
CA LEU A 92 -4.74 -7.43 48.34
C LEU A 92 -3.30 -7.92 48.06
N MET A 93 -2.72 -8.71 48.97
CA MET A 93 -1.36 -9.25 48.83
C MET A 93 -1.22 -10.18 47.61
N ILE A 94 -2.30 -10.84 47.19
CA ILE A 94 -2.31 -11.75 46.03
C ILE A 94 -2.92 -11.04 44.80
N GLY A 95 -4.00 -10.29 45.00
CA GLY A 95 -4.75 -9.63 43.95
C GLY A 95 -3.97 -8.52 43.25
N ILE A 96 -3.23 -7.68 43.98
CA ILE A 96 -2.43 -6.61 43.37
C ILE A 96 -1.35 -7.20 42.43
N PRO A 97 -0.51 -8.16 42.87
CA PRO A 97 0.44 -8.83 41.97
C PRO A 97 -0.20 -9.48 40.74
N ILE A 98 -1.35 -10.13 40.89
CA ILE A 98 -2.05 -10.76 39.76
C ILE A 98 -2.52 -9.72 38.75
N VAL A 99 -3.13 -8.62 39.20
CA VAL A 99 -3.63 -7.57 38.32
C VAL A 99 -2.48 -6.88 37.58
N VAL A 100 -1.43 -6.49 38.30
CA VAL A 100 -0.24 -5.85 37.70
C VAL A 100 0.49 -6.82 36.77
N GLY A 101 0.61 -8.09 37.16
CA GLY A 101 1.14 -9.16 36.31
C GLY A 101 0.31 -9.35 35.05
N GLY A 102 -1.02 -9.26 35.13
CA GLY A 102 -1.92 -9.34 33.98
C GLY A 102 -1.65 -8.24 32.95
N PHE A 103 -1.55 -6.99 33.40
CA PHE A 103 -1.18 -5.87 32.51
C PHE A 103 0.18 -6.06 31.87
N ALA A 104 1.17 -6.48 32.66
CA ALA A 104 2.53 -6.73 32.19
C ALA A 104 2.60 -7.88 31.16
N GLY A 105 1.86 -8.96 31.42
CA GLY A 105 1.68 -10.08 30.50
C GLY A 105 1.07 -9.62 29.18
N THR A 106 -0.03 -8.84 29.23
CA THR A 106 -0.70 -8.34 28.02
C THR A 106 0.22 -7.46 27.19
N ALA A 107 0.98 -6.55 27.82
CA ALA A 107 1.94 -5.72 27.11
C ALA A 107 3.08 -6.55 26.48
N ALA A 108 3.52 -7.63 27.11
CA ALA A 108 4.59 -8.48 26.58
C ALA A 108 4.14 -9.36 25.39
N MET A 109 2.85 -9.65 25.26
CA MET A 109 2.32 -10.47 24.15
C MET A 109 2.60 -9.86 22.77
N SER A 110 2.63 -8.53 22.65
CA SER A 110 2.89 -7.86 21.37
C SER A 110 4.33 -7.99 20.90
N MET A 111 5.26 -8.41 21.76
CA MET A 111 6.69 -8.54 21.46
C MET A 111 7.09 -9.93 20.95
N TRP A 112 6.11 -10.71 20.46
CA TRP A 112 6.32 -12.10 20.05
C TRP A 112 7.27 -12.21 18.84
N GLN A 113 7.20 -11.27 17.89
CA GLN A 113 8.07 -11.26 16.71
C GLN A 113 9.53 -11.03 17.10
N GLN A 114 9.81 -10.03 17.95
CA GLN A 114 11.16 -9.74 18.44
C GLN A 114 11.74 -10.93 19.21
N ALA A 115 10.91 -11.64 19.98
CA ALA A 115 11.33 -12.86 20.67
C ALA A 115 11.71 -13.97 19.68
N LEU A 116 10.89 -14.24 18.67
CA LEU A 116 11.17 -15.28 17.68
C LEU A 116 12.41 -14.96 16.84
N LEU A 117 12.55 -13.72 16.37
CA LEU A 117 13.73 -13.26 15.64
C LEU A 117 15.00 -13.36 16.49
N PHE A 118 14.95 -12.98 17.78
CA PHE A 118 16.10 -13.12 18.68
C PHE A 118 16.62 -14.57 18.77
N PHE A 119 15.72 -15.53 18.88
CA PHE A 119 16.06 -16.96 19.03
C PHE A 119 16.42 -17.66 17.71
N ASN A 120 15.96 -17.13 16.56
CA ASN A 120 16.13 -17.73 15.24
C ASN A 120 16.93 -16.86 14.27
N ARG A 121 17.66 -15.87 14.78
CA ARG A 121 18.42 -14.91 13.98
C ARG A 121 19.41 -15.58 13.02
N ARG A 122 19.56 -14.98 11.85
CA ARG A 122 20.65 -15.22 10.90
C ARG A 122 21.52 -13.97 10.80
N ASP A 123 22.80 -14.19 10.57
CA ASP A 123 23.80 -13.13 10.44
C ASP A 123 23.72 -12.54 9.03
N PHE A 124 23.92 -11.22 8.91
CA PHE A 124 23.97 -10.53 7.61
C PHE A 124 25.32 -10.72 6.91
N GLY A 125 26.37 -11.07 7.65
CA GLY A 125 27.74 -11.16 7.13
C GLY A 125 28.36 -9.78 6.85
N LYS A 126 27.65 -8.71 7.20
CA LYS A 126 28.08 -7.32 7.12
C LYS A 126 27.88 -6.64 8.47
N THR A 127 28.81 -5.74 8.80
CA THR A 127 28.87 -5.12 10.12
C THR A 127 28.72 -3.62 10.05
N ASP A 128 28.19 -3.03 11.11
CA ASP A 128 28.11 -1.59 11.25
C ASP A 128 29.52 -0.95 11.37
N PRO A 129 29.71 0.26 10.80
CA PRO A 129 31.03 0.92 10.76
C PRO A 129 31.50 1.46 12.12
N GLN A 130 30.66 1.53 13.15
CA GLN A 130 30.99 2.17 14.43
C GLN A 130 31.41 1.17 15.51
N PHE A 131 30.65 0.10 15.69
CA PHE A 131 30.84 -0.93 16.70
C PHE A 131 31.28 -2.27 16.11
N ASN A 132 31.30 -2.40 14.78
CA ASN A 132 31.66 -3.64 14.08
C ASN A 132 30.78 -4.82 14.52
N MET A 133 29.50 -4.56 14.77
CA MET A 133 28.49 -5.57 15.07
C MET A 133 27.74 -5.91 13.77
N ASP A 134 27.41 -7.18 13.59
CA ASP A 134 26.59 -7.62 12.45
C ASP A 134 25.22 -6.91 12.47
N TYR A 135 24.65 -6.59 11.30
CA TYR A 135 23.34 -5.92 11.25
C TYR A 135 22.23 -6.71 11.98
N SER A 136 22.32 -8.05 12.05
CA SER A 136 21.40 -8.89 12.84
C SER A 136 21.41 -8.56 14.33
N PHE A 137 22.49 -7.96 14.86
CA PHE A 137 22.51 -7.45 16.23
C PHE A 137 21.44 -6.37 16.40
N TYR A 138 21.33 -5.43 15.47
CA TYR A 138 20.37 -4.33 15.55
C TYR A 138 18.96 -4.79 15.18
N LEU A 139 18.80 -5.59 14.13
CA LEU A 139 17.47 -6.01 13.67
C LEU A 139 16.82 -7.05 14.58
N ASN A 140 17.58 -8.03 15.08
CA ASN A 140 17.04 -9.20 15.77
C ASN A 140 17.36 -9.22 17.27
N THR A 141 18.53 -8.69 17.67
CA THR A 141 19.06 -8.90 19.03
C THR A 141 18.74 -7.76 19.98
N LEU A 142 19.10 -6.53 19.60
CA LEU A 142 18.97 -5.33 20.40
C LEU A 142 17.53 -5.02 20.82
N PRO A 143 16.49 -5.15 19.95
CA PRO A 143 15.12 -4.83 20.33
C PRO A 143 14.59 -5.75 21.43
N PHE A 144 14.90 -7.06 21.36
CA PHE A 144 14.48 -8.02 22.37
C PHE A 144 15.21 -7.85 23.70
N ILE A 145 16.54 -7.64 23.67
CA ILE A 145 17.31 -7.38 24.89
C ILE A 145 16.88 -6.04 25.52
N GLY A 146 16.66 -5.00 24.71
CA GLY A 146 16.16 -3.71 25.15
C GLY A 146 14.79 -3.84 25.83
N PHE A 147 13.86 -4.57 25.21
CA PHE A 147 12.57 -4.92 25.83
C PHE A 147 12.76 -5.65 27.18
N LEU A 148 13.61 -6.67 27.25
CA LEU A 148 13.84 -7.44 28.46
C LEU A 148 14.38 -6.56 29.61
N VAL A 149 15.35 -5.69 29.32
CA VAL A 149 15.92 -4.77 30.30
C VAL A 149 14.88 -3.74 30.76
N GLY A 150 14.16 -3.11 29.83
CA GLY A 150 13.09 -2.16 30.15
C GLY A 150 11.95 -2.80 30.97
N PHE A 151 11.60 -4.05 30.64
CA PHE A 151 10.64 -4.84 31.39
C PHE A 151 11.12 -5.12 32.82
N LEU A 152 12.37 -5.57 33.00
CA LEU A 152 12.94 -5.83 34.33
C LEU A 152 13.07 -4.54 35.17
N ILE A 153 13.40 -3.41 34.55
CA ILE A 153 13.38 -2.10 35.21
C ILE A 153 11.96 -1.80 35.74
N SER A 154 10.95 -2.00 34.90
CA SER A 154 9.54 -1.81 35.29
C SER A 154 9.14 -2.72 36.45
N VAL A 155 9.56 -4.00 36.44
CA VAL A 155 9.35 -4.95 37.54
C VAL A 155 9.96 -4.42 38.83
N VAL A 156 11.23 -3.99 38.80
CA VAL A 156 11.92 -3.47 39.99
C VAL A 156 11.29 -2.17 40.50
N VAL A 157 10.90 -1.27 39.62
CA VAL A 157 10.25 0.01 40.00
C VAL A 157 8.88 -0.24 40.64
N ILE A 158 8.02 -1.05 40.00
CA ILE A 158 6.67 -1.32 40.51
C ILE A 158 6.74 -2.13 41.81
N ALA A 159 7.60 -3.15 41.87
CA ALA A 159 7.87 -3.88 43.10
C ALA A 159 8.41 -2.94 44.18
N GLY A 160 9.29 -2.00 43.81
CA GLY A 160 9.84 -0.99 44.71
C GLY A 160 8.78 -0.08 45.31
N ILE A 161 7.87 0.45 44.48
CA ILE A 161 6.73 1.26 44.90
C ILE A 161 5.81 0.47 45.84
N ALA A 162 5.44 -0.76 45.45
CA ALA A 162 4.59 -1.61 46.28
C ALA A 162 5.23 -1.92 47.64
N GLY A 163 6.55 -2.18 47.65
CA GLY A 163 7.33 -2.40 48.86
C GLY A 163 7.42 -1.16 49.74
N LEU A 164 7.66 0.00 49.15
CA LEU A 164 7.72 1.30 49.83
C LEU A 164 6.38 1.63 50.48
N MET A 165 5.27 1.51 49.74
CA MET A 165 3.91 1.73 50.24
C MET A 165 3.58 0.76 51.37
N THR A 166 3.98 -0.50 51.26
CA THR A 166 3.76 -1.50 52.32
C THR A 166 4.56 -1.15 53.59
N HIS A 167 5.81 -0.72 53.45
CA HIS A 167 6.63 -0.25 54.57
C HIS A 167 6.05 1.02 55.22
N TYR A 168 5.51 1.94 54.44
CA TYR A 168 4.83 3.12 54.96
C TYR A 168 3.53 2.76 55.70
N LEU A 169 2.69 1.93 55.08
CA LEU A 169 1.40 1.51 55.62
C LEU A 169 1.55 0.73 56.93
N TYR A 170 2.52 -0.19 57.05
CA TYR A 170 2.72 -1.02 58.24
C TYR A 170 3.81 -0.49 59.19
N GLY A 171 4.19 0.79 59.06
CA GLY A 171 5.06 1.49 60.00
C GLY A 171 6.52 1.04 60.01
N GLY A 172 7.01 0.45 58.92
CA GLY A 172 8.44 0.28 58.62
C GLY A 172 9.15 1.60 58.25
N ILE A 173 8.38 2.58 57.75
CA ILE A 173 8.78 3.97 57.51
C ILE A 173 7.75 4.88 58.22
N ARG A 174 8.20 5.81 59.05
CA ARG A 174 7.32 6.75 59.77
C ARG A 174 7.92 8.16 59.74
N LEU A 175 7.06 9.18 59.68
CA LEU A 175 7.46 10.56 59.91
C LEU A 175 7.30 10.88 61.40
N GLU A 176 8.41 11.15 62.08
CA GLU A 176 8.45 11.57 63.49
C GLU A 176 8.82 13.06 63.58
N GLU A 177 8.56 13.71 64.72
CA GLU A 177 8.86 15.14 64.94
C GLU A 177 10.36 15.49 64.76
N LYS A 178 11.25 14.50 64.90
CA LYS A 178 12.71 14.64 64.73
C LYS A 178 13.27 14.07 63.41
N GLY A 179 12.41 13.70 62.45
CA GLY A 179 12.82 13.22 61.12
C GLY A 179 12.13 11.92 60.68
N VAL A 180 12.65 11.29 59.62
CA VAL A 180 12.09 10.03 59.08
C VAL A 180 12.74 8.83 59.76
N PHE A 181 11.94 8.01 60.45
CA PHE A 181 12.37 6.73 61.00
C PHE A 181 12.24 5.62 59.95
N VAL A 182 13.31 4.86 59.71
CA VAL A 182 13.33 3.71 58.79
C VAL A 182 13.93 2.49 59.49
N SER A 183 13.14 1.44 59.61
CA SER A 183 13.55 0.17 60.26
C SER A 183 14.71 -0.50 59.51
N ARG A 184 15.53 -1.32 60.20
CA ARG A 184 16.65 -2.03 59.57
C ARG A 184 16.20 -2.92 58.39
N PRO A 185 15.10 -3.69 58.48
CA PRO A 185 14.62 -4.45 57.34
C PRO A 185 14.10 -3.59 56.19
N ALA A 186 13.37 -2.50 56.47
CA ALA A 186 12.90 -1.56 55.44
C ALA A 186 14.07 -0.94 54.68
N ARG A 187 15.11 -0.58 55.42
CA ARG A 187 16.38 -0.11 54.90
C ARG A 187 17.01 -1.13 53.95
N ILE A 188 17.25 -2.36 54.40
CA ILE A 188 17.86 -3.41 53.56
C ILE A 188 17.04 -3.64 52.28
N HIS A 189 15.72 -3.73 52.41
CA HIS A 189 14.82 -3.97 51.29
C HIS A 189 14.92 -2.86 50.22
N LEU A 190 14.82 -1.59 50.62
CA LEU A 190 14.91 -0.45 49.71
C LEU A 190 16.31 -0.33 49.08
N ALA A 191 17.38 -0.64 49.84
CA ALA A 191 18.73 -0.63 49.29
C ALA A 191 18.95 -1.70 48.23
N VAL A 192 18.40 -2.91 48.43
CA VAL A 192 18.49 -4.00 47.43
C VAL A 192 17.70 -3.64 46.16
N ILE A 193 16.49 -3.10 46.30
CA ILE A 193 15.70 -2.62 45.16
C ILE A 193 16.44 -1.51 44.40
N ALA A 194 16.99 -0.52 45.11
CA ALA A 194 17.76 0.56 44.50
C ALA A 194 19.03 0.04 43.80
N ALA A 195 19.74 -0.91 44.39
CA ALA A 195 20.89 -1.54 43.75
C ALA A 195 20.50 -2.31 42.49
N ALA A 196 19.43 -3.11 42.53
CA ALA A 196 18.93 -3.83 41.36
C ALA A 196 18.52 -2.88 40.24
N PHE A 197 17.80 -1.80 40.58
CA PHE A 197 17.43 -0.75 39.63
C PHE A 197 18.66 -0.12 38.97
N LEU A 198 19.69 0.23 39.76
CA LEU A 198 20.90 0.85 39.24
C LEU A 198 21.77 -0.10 38.41
N ILE A 199 21.79 -1.40 38.71
CA ILE A 199 22.45 -2.39 37.85
C ILE A 199 21.75 -2.47 36.50
N LEU A 200 20.41 -2.57 36.51
CA LEU A 200 19.62 -2.62 35.28
C LEU A 200 19.75 -1.33 34.47
N GLN A 201 19.77 -0.16 35.14
CA GLN A 201 20.06 1.10 34.46
C GLN A 201 21.48 1.17 33.91
N GLY A 202 22.47 0.61 34.62
CA GLY A 202 23.83 0.49 34.11
C GLY A 202 23.88 -0.34 32.82
N ILE A 203 23.13 -1.44 32.75
CA ILE A 203 22.97 -2.25 31.53
C ILE A 203 22.24 -1.46 30.45
N ASN A 204 21.17 -0.73 30.80
CA ASN A 204 20.43 0.11 29.85
C ASN A 204 21.35 1.14 29.20
N PHE A 205 22.11 1.91 29.98
CA PHE A 205 23.08 2.86 29.44
C PHE A 205 24.14 2.21 28.55
N TRP A 206 24.53 0.97 28.84
CA TRP A 206 25.45 0.24 27.97
C TRP A 206 24.82 -0.13 26.62
N LEU A 207 23.56 -0.56 26.63
CA LEU A 207 22.80 -0.89 25.41
C LEU A 207 22.44 0.34 24.60
N ASP A 208 22.10 1.45 25.26
CA ASP A 208 21.78 2.74 24.64
C ASP A 208 22.92 3.25 23.76
N ARG A 209 24.15 2.77 23.94
CA ARG A 209 25.29 3.08 23.07
C ARG A 209 25.11 2.56 21.66
N TYR A 210 24.49 1.39 21.49
CA TYR A 210 24.24 0.82 20.16
C TYR A 210 23.00 1.45 19.53
N ASP A 211 22.01 1.78 20.36
CA ASP A 211 20.78 2.44 19.93
C ASP A 211 21.01 3.82 19.28
N THR A 212 22.15 4.49 19.54
CA THR A 212 22.49 5.75 18.86
C THR A 212 22.57 5.60 17.34
N LEU A 213 22.90 4.42 16.82
CA LEU A 213 22.92 4.17 15.38
C LEU A 213 21.53 4.11 14.76
N LEU A 214 20.48 4.00 15.57
CA LEU A 214 19.08 4.01 15.14
C LEU A 214 18.41 5.37 15.35
N SER A 215 19.15 6.36 15.87
CA SER A 215 18.61 7.66 16.22
C SER A 215 18.14 8.45 15.00
N THR A 216 16.97 9.06 15.10
CA THR A 216 16.39 9.98 14.11
C THR A 216 16.33 11.42 14.61
N SER A 217 16.93 11.73 15.76
CA SER A 217 16.80 13.05 16.41
C SER A 217 17.64 14.17 15.76
N GLY A 218 18.62 13.80 14.94
CA GLY A 218 19.49 14.74 14.23
C GLY A 218 18.98 15.10 12.84
N THR A 219 19.77 15.90 12.11
CA THR A 219 19.49 16.23 10.69
C THR A 219 19.55 14.99 9.79
N TRP A 220 20.41 14.03 10.13
CA TRP A 220 20.53 12.73 9.45
C TRP A 220 20.31 11.59 10.44
N THR A 221 19.92 10.44 9.91
CA THR A 221 19.66 9.24 10.71
C THR A 221 20.97 8.54 11.07
N GLY A 222 21.07 8.06 12.32
CA GLY A 222 22.22 7.38 12.86
C GLY A 222 23.06 8.24 13.81
N ALA A 223 24.19 7.68 14.27
CA ALA A 223 25.05 8.34 15.22
C ALA A 223 25.95 9.37 14.51
N LEU A 224 25.71 10.65 14.80
CA LEU A 224 26.45 11.80 14.28
C LEU A 224 27.73 12.07 15.10
N TYR A 225 28.53 13.07 14.72
CA TYR A 225 29.79 13.40 15.37
C TYR A 225 29.64 13.57 16.89
N THR A 226 28.65 14.37 17.31
CA THR A 226 28.39 14.57 18.75
C THR A 226 27.98 13.27 19.44
N ASP A 227 27.25 12.37 18.76
CA ASP A 227 26.85 11.11 19.35
C ASP A 227 28.05 10.19 19.59
N VAL A 228 28.94 10.10 18.60
CA VAL A 228 30.13 9.24 18.65
C VAL A 228 31.17 9.77 19.64
N GLU A 229 31.46 11.06 19.62
CA GLU A 229 32.52 11.65 20.44
C GLU A 229 32.06 12.06 21.85
N ALA A 230 30.77 12.31 22.07
CA ALA A 230 30.26 12.76 23.36
C ALA A 230 29.22 11.82 24.00
N VAL A 231 28.18 11.42 23.26
CA VAL A 231 27.06 10.66 23.84
C VAL A 231 27.45 9.22 24.18
N ILE A 232 28.08 8.49 23.25
CA ILE A 232 28.48 7.08 23.42
C ILE A 232 29.46 6.93 24.60
N PRO A 233 30.55 7.73 24.72
CA PRO A 233 31.46 7.68 25.87
C PRO A 233 30.75 8.01 27.18
N THR A 234 29.86 9.00 27.17
CA THR A 234 29.08 9.37 28.35
C THR A 234 28.19 8.22 28.83
N LYS A 235 27.46 7.58 27.92
CA LYS A 235 26.63 6.40 28.22
C LYS A 235 27.47 5.28 28.85
N ALA A 236 28.70 5.05 28.36
CA ALA A 236 29.62 4.11 28.98
C ALA A 236 30.04 4.51 30.41
N ILE A 237 30.33 5.79 30.66
CA ILE A 237 30.67 6.30 31.99
C ILE A 237 29.48 6.13 32.95
N LEU A 238 28.27 6.47 32.51
CA LEU A 238 27.05 6.32 33.30
C LEU A 238 26.74 4.86 33.61
N ALA A 239 27.00 3.94 32.67
CA ALA A 239 26.89 2.51 32.91
C ALA A 239 27.77 2.05 34.09
N VAL A 240 29.07 2.40 34.05
CA VAL A 240 30.03 2.05 35.10
C VAL A 240 29.69 2.74 36.42
N ALA A 241 29.36 4.02 36.39
CA ALA A 241 28.99 4.79 37.57
C ALA A 241 27.74 4.22 38.26
N SER A 242 26.73 3.80 37.49
CA SER A 242 25.51 3.17 38.03
C SER A 242 25.82 1.88 38.78
N VAL A 243 26.71 1.03 38.25
CA VAL A 243 27.18 -0.18 38.93
C VAL A 243 27.93 0.15 40.22
N ILE A 244 28.79 1.18 40.22
CA ILE A 244 29.50 1.62 41.44
C ILE A 244 28.50 2.05 42.52
N VAL A 245 27.49 2.86 42.16
CA VAL A 245 26.46 3.31 43.11
C VAL A 245 25.61 2.12 43.59
N ALA A 246 25.31 1.15 42.73
CA ALA A 246 24.62 -0.07 43.13
C ALA A 246 25.42 -0.85 44.20
N VAL A 247 26.73 -0.98 44.03
CA VAL A 247 27.62 -1.59 45.04
C VAL A 247 27.57 -0.83 46.36
N LEU A 248 27.53 0.52 46.34
CA LEU A 248 27.38 1.32 47.56
C LEU A 248 26.04 1.08 48.28
N PHE A 249 24.95 0.86 47.54
CA PHE A 249 23.67 0.48 48.14
C PHE A 249 23.73 -0.90 48.79
N ILE A 250 24.35 -1.88 48.15
CA ILE A 250 24.55 -3.22 48.72
C ILE A 250 25.38 -3.14 50.01
N LEU A 251 26.48 -2.37 50.02
CA LEU A 251 27.29 -2.15 51.22
C LEU A 251 26.52 -1.42 52.33
N SER A 252 25.68 -0.44 51.96
CA SER A 252 24.81 0.27 52.90
C SER A 252 23.74 -0.62 53.53
N ALA A 253 23.24 -1.62 52.80
CA ALA A 253 22.33 -2.62 53.35
C ALA A 253 22.99 -3.39 54.52
N ILE A 254 24.30 -3.66 54.44
CA ILE A 254 25.06 -4.38 55.47
C ILE A 254 25.45 -3.45 56.63
N ILE A 255 26.03 -2.28 56.31
CA ILE A 255 26.66 -1.37 57.29
C ILE A 255 25.65 -0.39 57.92
N GLY A 256 24.49 -0.18 57.29
CA GLY A 256 23.42 0.69 57.77
C GLY A 256 23.65 2.19 57.55
N ARG A 257 24.66 2.61 56.77
CA ARG A 257 25.02 4.02 56.52
C ARG A 257 24.61 4.49 55.11
N TRP A 258 23.55 5.29 55.03
CA TRP A 258 22.93 5.71 53.76
C TRP A 258 23.57 6.92 53.10
N ARG A 259 24.45 7.63 53.80
CA ARG A 259 25.06 8.85 53.27
C ARG A 259 25.84 8.60 51.97
N LEU A 260 26.64 7.54 51.92
CA LEU A 260 27.47 7.23 50.74
C LEU A 260 26.65 6.87 49.48
N PRO A 261 25.67 5.95 49.52
CA PRO A 261 24.86 5.67 48.32
C PRO A 261 23.98 6.85 47.90
N ILE A 262 23.47 7.66 48.84
CA ILE A 262 22.70 8.87 48.49
C ILE A 262 23.59 9.88 47.78
N ILE A 263 24.80 10.15 48.30
CA ILE A 263 25.78 11.03 47.64
C ILE A 263 26.16 10.45 46.27
N GLY A 264 26.43 9.14 46.18
CA GLY A 264 26.73 8.48 44.92
C GLY A 264 25.61 8.61 43.89
N THR A 265 24.35 8.45 44.30
CA THR A 265 23.17 8.62 43.43
C THR A 265 23.02 10.07 42.99
N ALA A 266 23.17 11.03 43.92
CA ALA A 266 23.13 12.45 43.59
C ALA A 266 24.24 12.81 42.59
N MET A 267 25.45 12.29 42.80
CA MET A 267 26.56 12.46 41.85
C MET A 267 26.27 11.80 40.51
N LEU A 268 25.71 10.59 40.47
CA LEU A 268 25.32 9.92 39.24
C LEU A 268 24.28 10.75 38.46
N ILE A 269 23.27 11.30 39.14
CA ILE A 269 22.25 12.17 38.52
C ILE A 269 22.91 13.44 37.98
N ILE A 270 23.78 14.08 38.78
CA ILE A 270 24.52 15.27 38.34
C ILE A 270 25.38 14.92 37.12
N THR A 271 26.10 13.80 37.14
CA THR A 271 26.91 13.32 36.01
C THR A 271 26.03 13.02 34.80
N ALA A 272 24.85 12.40 34.97
CA ALA A 272 23.93 12.14 33.87
C ALA A 272 23.42 13.43 33.22
N ILE A 273 23.08 14.45 34.02
CA ILE A 273 22.63 15.75 33.48
C ILE A 273 23.79 16.49 32.82
N VAL A 274 24.95 16.57 33.49
CA VAL A 274 26.09 17.35 33.01
C VAL A 274 26.78 16.64 31.83
N ALA A 275 27.17 15.39 32.00
CA ALA A 275 27.85 14.65 30.94
C ALA A 275 26.86 14.23 29.84
N GLY A 276 25.61 13.89 30.15
CA GLY A 276 24.64 13.41 29.16
C GLY A 276 23.90 14.53 28.42
N GLY A 277 23.73 15.70 29.04
CA GLY A 277 23.05 16.84 28.41
C GLY A 277 24.01 17.98 28.07
N VAL A 278 24.68 18.52 29.09
CA VAL A 278 25.49 19.74 28.92
C VAL A 278 26.71 19.51 28.02
N TYR A 279 27.40 18.38 28.17
CA TYR A 279 28.61 18.10 27.39
C TYR A 279 28.34 17.90 25.89
N PRO A 280 27.42 17.01 25.45
CA PRO A 280 27.00 16.92 24.06
C PRO A 280 26.49 18.25 23.51
N TRP A 281 25.74 19.01 24.30
CA TRP A 281 25.30 20.34 23.89
C TRP A 281 26.46 21.31 23.63
N ILE A 282 27.50 21.30 24.47
CA ILE A 282 28.71 22.13 24.25
C ILE A 282 29.41 21.69 22.96
N VAL A 283 29.61 20.38 22.76
CA VAL A 283 30.24 19.85 21.54
C VAL A 283 29.44 20.23 20.30
N GLN A 284 28.12 20.00 20.31
CA GLN A 284 27.25 20.36 19.19
C GLN A 284 27.31 21.87 18.90
N ARG A 285 27.19 22.72 19.93
CA ARG A 285 27.06 24.17 19.74
C ARG A 285 28.37 24.84 19.33
N TYR A 286 29.50 24.43 19.91
CA TYR A 286 30.78 25.15 19.77
C TYR A 286 31.80 24.44 18.88
N GLN A 287 31.64 23.14 18.61
CA GLN A 287 32.55 22.38 17.75
C GLN A 287 31.86 21.94 16.45
N VAL A 288 30.67 21.32 16.53
CA VAL A 288 29.98 20.78 15.35
C VAL A 288 29.33 21.88 14.52
N GLN A 289 28.36 22.64 15.06
CA GLN A 289 27.63 23.65 14.28
C GLN A 289 28.52 24.63 13.48
N PRO A 290 29.68 25.11 14.01
CA PRO A 290 30.58 25.97 13.22
C PRO A 290 31.35 25.27 12.09
N SER A 291 31.41 23.93 12.10
CA SER A 291 32.23 23.12 11.17
C SER A 291 31.52 21.82 10.79
N GLU A 292 30.18 21.88 10.68
CA GLU A 292 29.29 20.72 10.65
C GLU A 292 29.61 19.82 9.47
N LEU A 293 29.64 20.37 8.25
CA LEU A 293 29.99 19.63 7.04
C LEU A 293 31.30 18.84 7.21
N SER A 294 32.35 19.45 7.76
CA SER A 294 33.66 18.78 7.88
C SER A 294 33.70 17.68 8.94
N LEU A 295 32.92 17.83 10.02
CA LEU A 295 32.89 16.88 11.14
C LEU A 295 31.85 15.77 10.93
N GLU A 296 30.76 16.08 10.21
CA GLU A 296 29.66 15.14 9.95
C GLU A 296 29.83 14.35 8.65
N ARG A 297 30.77 14.73 7.77
CA ARG A 297 31.00 14.08 6.45
C ARG A 297 31.00 12.55 6.51
N GLU A 298 31.75 11.98 7.45
CA GLU A 298 31.86 10.53 7.58
C GLU A 298 30.52 9.89 7.98
N TYR A 299 29.77 10.52 8.89
CA TYR A 299 28.49 10.01 9.38
C TYR A 299 27.38 10.18 8.34
N ILE A 300 27.43 11.25 7.54
CA ILE A 300 26.57 11.44 6.37
C ILE A 300 26.84 10.33 5.35
N GLN A 301 28.11 10.01 5.05
CA GLN A 301 28.44 8.89 4.15
C GLN A 301 27.85 7.56 4.65
N ARG A 302 27.99 7.27 5.95
CA ARG A 302 27.42 6.05 6.55
C ARG A 302 25.90 6.00 6.41
N ASN A 303 25.21 7.14 6.57
CA ASN A 303 23.77 7.26 6.36
C ASN A 303 23.39 7.04 4.89
N ILE A 304 24.12 7.63 3.94
CA ILE A 304 23.91 7.42 2.49
C ILE A 304 24.06 5.94 2.14
N ASP A 305 25.20 5.34 2.49
CA ASP A 305 25.52 3.95 2.13
C ASP A 305 24.52 2.97 2.74
N LEU A 306 24.20 3.11 4.03
CA LEU A 306 23.34 2.17 4.75
C LEU A 306 21.85 2.38 4.46
N THR A 307 21.42 3.59 4.10
CA THR A 307 20.06 3.79 3.56
C THR A 307 19.94 3.13 2.18
N ARG A 308 20.92 3.36 1.29
CA ARG A 308 20.91 2.73 -0.04
C ARG A 308 20.99 1.21 0.04
N GLU A 309 21.74 0.68 1.00
CA GLU A 309 21.78 -0.76 1.26
C GLU A 309 20.42 -1.28 1.73
N ALA A 310 19.86 -0.71 2.80
CA ALA A 310 18.64 -1.20 3.44
C ALA A 310 17.40 -1.21 2.54
N TYR A 311 17.38 -0.36 1.51
CA TYR A 311 16.29 -0.22 0.54
C TYR A 311 16.59 -0.78 -0.85
N GLY A 312 17.76 -1.40 -1.06
CA GLY A 312 18.11 -2.01 -2.35
C GLY A 312 18.38 -1.02 -3.47
N LEU A 313 18.94 0.14 -3.12
CA LEU A 313 19.31 1.20 -4.05
C LEU A 313 20.81 1.19 -4.38
N THR A 314 21.59 0.29 -3.79
CA THR A 314 23.06 0.27 -3.96
C THR A 314 23.46 0.12 -5.42
N ASP A 315 22.81 -0.80 -6.14
CA ASP A 315 23.13 -1.15 -7.53
C ASP A 315 22.31 -0.37 -8.57
N THR A 316 21.74 0.80 -8.20
CA THR A 316 21.07 1.69 -9.16
C THR A 316 22.07 2.20 -10.20
N GLU A 317 21.80 1.90 -11.47
CA GLU A 317 22.59 2.37 -12.61
C GLU A 317 22.16 3.79 -12.99
N VAL A 318 23.03 4.77 -12.77
CA VAL A 318 22.77 6.17 -13.14
C VAL A 318 23.34 6.44 -14.54
N ILE A 319 22.48 6.82 -15.46
CA ILE A 319 22.80 7.04 -16.88
C ILE A 319 22.60 8.53 -17.17
N PRO A 320 23.67 9.29 -17.47
CA PRO A 320 23.52 10.66 -17.96
C PRO A 320 22.75 10.67 -19.28
N TYR A 321 21.68 11.46 -19.37
CA TYR A 321 20.78 11.49 -20.51
C TYR A 321 20.54 12.91 -21.02
N ASP A 322 21.25 13.26 -22.11
CA ASP A 322 21.11 14.56 -22.79
C ASP A 322 19.98 14.49 -23.83
N ALA A 323 18.75 14.68 -23.35
CA ALA A 323 17.55 14.54 -24.15
C ALA A 323 17.43 15.64 -25.22
N THR A 324 17.22 15.26 -26.48
CA THR A 324 16.88 16.20 -27.55
C THR A 324 15.42 16.65 -27.46
N VAL A 325 15.17 17.91 -27.80
CA VAL A 325 13.81 18.47 -27.98
C VAL A 325 13.41 18.56 -29.45
N ASN A 326 14.28 18.15 -30.38
CA ASN A 326 14.05 18.24 -31.81
C ASN A 326 13.43 16.95 -32.37
N ALA A 327 12.15 17.01 -32.75
CA ALA A 327 11.48 15.90 -33.44
C ALA A 327 11.90 15.84 -34.92
N ASN A 328 12.82 14.92 -35.25
CA ASN A 328 13.31 14.63 -36.59
C ASN A 328 12.56 13.45 -37.24
N PRO A 329 12.33 13.45 -38.56
CA PRO A 329 11.70 12.31 -39.24
C PRO A 329 12.43 10.99 -38.99
N GLY A 330 11.67 9.93 -38.71
CA GLY A 330 12.17 8.58 -38.43
C GLY A 330 12.87 8.41 -37.07
N ALA A 331 12.79 9.39 -36.17
CA ALA A 331 13.51 9.36 -34.89
C ALA A 331 13.11 8.19 -33.98
N LEU A 332 11.89 7.65 -34.11
CA LEU A 332 11.40 6.58 -33.23
C LEU A 332 11.66 5.17 -33.79
N ALA A 333 12.31 5.04 -34.94
CA ALA A 333 12.56 3.74 -35.57
C ALA A 333 13.43 2.79 -34.73
N GLN A 334 14.27 3.33 -33.85
CA GLN A 334 15.11 2.53 -32.94
C GLN A 334 14.36 2.08 -31.69
N ASP A 335 13.21 2.69 -31.39
CA ASP A 335 12.41 2.43 -30.20
C ASP A 335 11.10 1.69 -30.55
N ALA A 336 11.07 0.99 -31.67
CA ALA A 336 9.86 0.36 -32.22
C ALA A 336 9.18 -0.58 -31.19
N GLY A 337 9.95 -1.29 -30.37
CA GLY A 337 9.43 -2.14 -29.29
C GLY A 337 8.71 -1.36 -28.19
N THR A 338 9.20 -0.17 -27.87
CA THR A 338 8.54 0.76 -26.93
C THR A 338 7.29 1.35 -27.58
N THR A 339 7.38 1.86 -28.81
CA THR A 339 6.23 2.54 -29.46
C THR A 339 5.07 1.60 -29.75
N ALA A 340 5.33 0.30 -29.98
CA ALA A 340 4.31 -0.70 -30.25
C ALA A 340 3.47 -1.01 -28.99
N ASN A 341 4.04 -0.79 -27.82
CA ASN A 341 3.44 -1.10 -26.52
C ASN A 341 3.00 0.12 -25.72
N ILE A 342 3.06 1.33 -26.29
CA ILE A 342 2.54 2.53 -25.63
C ILE A 342 1.05 2.30 -25.32
N ARG A 343 0.74 2.23 -24.03
CA ARG A 343 -0.60 1.91 -23.55
C ARG A 343 -1.57 3.06 -23.85
N LEU A 344 -2.59 2.76 -24.64
CA LEU A 344 -3.72 3.65 -24.93
C LEU A 344 -4.95 3.33 -24.09
N LEU A 345 -4.98 2.15 -23.46
CA LEU A 345 -6.05 1.70 -22.57
C LEU A 345 -5.63 1.92 -21.10
N ASP A 346 -6.14 2.97 -20.47
CA ASP A 346 -5.79 3.33 -19.09
C ASP A 346 -6.58 2.47 -18.09
N PRO A 347 -5.92 1.63 -17.27
CA PRO A 347 -6.59 0.77 -16.29
C PRO A 347 -7.44 1.52 -15.26
N ASN A 348 -7.21 2.82 -15.07
CA ASN A 348 -7.93 3.65 -14.09
C ASN A 348 -9.23 4.26 -14.64
N VAL A 349 -9.41 4.23 -15.95
CA VAL A 349 -10.57 4.84 -16.63
C VAL A 349 -11.51 3.78 -17.17
N VAL A 350 -10.98 2.64 -17.63
CA VAL A 350 -11.71 1.73 -18.50
C VAL A 350 -12.53 0.67 -17.76
N SER A 351 -12.57 0.70 -16.42
CA SER A 351 -13.37 -0.24 -15.62
C SER A 351 -14.85 -0.19 -15.98
N ASP A 352 -15.42 1.01 -16.17
CA ASP A 352 -16.81 1.17 -16.61
C ASP A 352 -17.07 0.59 -18.00
N ALA A 353 -16.08 0.67 -18.90
CA ALA A 353 -16.17 0.03 -20.22
C ALA A 353 -16.14 -1.50 -20.12
N PHE A 354 -15.35 -2.06 -19.21
CA PHE A 354 -15.37 -3.50 -18.89
C PHE A 354 -16.73 -3.89 -18.29
N GLY A 355 -17.26 -3.12 -17.34
CA GLY A 355 -18.59 -3.30 -16.79
C GLY A 355 -19.65 -3.33 -17.87
N GLN A 356 -19.77 -2.26 -18.65
CA GLN A 356 -20.85 -2.15 -19.64
C GLN A 356 -20.77 -3.22 -20.75
N LEU A 357 -19.56 -3.60 -21.19
CA LEU A 357 -19.39 -4.51 -22.32
C LEU A 357 -19.30 -5.98 -21.90
N GLN A 358 -18.88 -6.27 -20.67
CA GLN A 358 -18.53 -7.62 -20.24
C GLN A 358 -19.20 -8.07 -18.94
N GLN A 359 -19.95 -7.24 -18.21
CA GLN A 359 -20.60 -7.65 -16.96
C GLN A 359 -21.70 -8.72 -17.18
N PHE A 360 -22.52 -8.60 -18.22
CA PHE A 360 -23.70 -9.42 -18.55
C PHE A 360 -24.82 -9.48 -17.48
N ARG A 361 -24.52 -9.42 -16.18
CA ARG A 361 -25.47 -9.57 -15.07
C ARG A 361 -25.13 -8.66 -13.90
N GLN A 362 -26.16 -8.09 -13.25
CA GLN A 362 -26.00 -7.17 -12.12
C GLN A 362 -25.21 -7.74 -10.93
N TYR A 363 -25.16 -9.07 -10.78
CA TYR A 363 -24.44 -9.75 -9.72
C TYR A 363 -22.94 -9.94 -10.03
N TYR A 364 -22.46 -9.51 -11.20
CA TYR A 364 -21.03 -9.38 -11.48
C TYR A 364 -20.58 -7.92 -11.39
N GLN A 365 -19.30 -7.70 -11.12
CA GLN A 365 -18.64 -6.40 -11.20
C GLN A 365 -17.16 -6.55 -11.55
N PHE A 366 -16.52 -5.41 -11.84
CA PHE A 366 -15.08 -5.28 -11.98
C PHE A 366 -14.54 -4.30 -10.91
N PRO A 367 -13.26 -4.41 -10.51
CA PRO A 367 -12.65 -3.47 -9.60
C PRO A 367 -12.57 -2.07 -10.21
N GLN A 368 -12.54 -1.03 -9.38
CA GLN A 368 -12.48 0.37 -9.85
C GLN A 368 -11.21 0.67 -10.65
N THR A 369 -10.10 0.05 -10.26
CA THR A 369 -8.83 0.10 -10.99
C THR A 369 -8.51 -1.30 -11.52
N LEU A 370 -8.20 -1.40 -12.80
CA LEU A 370 -7.83 -2.68 -13.42
C LEU A 370 -6.33 -2.94 -13.31
N ASN A 371 -5.91 -4.18 -13.58
CA ASN A 371 -4.51 -4.58 -13.51
C ASN A 371 -3.82 -4.51 -14.88
N VAL A 372 -2.50 -4.35 -14.85
CA VAL A 372 -1.64 -4.39 -16.04
C VAL A 372 -0.70 -5.58 -15.94
N ASP A 373 -0.61 -6.31 -17.03
CA ASP A 373 0.23 -7.50 -17.21
C ASP A 373 0.78 -7.55 -18.64
N ARG A 374 1.56 -8.58 -18.96
CA ARG A 374 2.10 -8.83 -20.30
C ARG A 374 1.86 -10.27 -20.73
N TYR A 375 1.52 -10.45 -22.00
CA TYR A 375 1.39 -11.77 -22.62
C TYR A 375 2.20 -11.81 -23.91
N GLU A 376 2.83 -12.94 -24.18
CA GLU A 376 3.46 -13.20 -25.47
C GLU A 376 2.39 -13.72 -26.45
N ILE A 377 2.13 -12.96 -27.51
CA ILE A 377 1.14 -13.30 -28.53
C ILE A 377 1.83 -13.28 -29.88
N ASP A 378 1.79 -14.41 -30.60
CA ASP A 378 2.46 -14.57 -31.89
C ASP A 378 3.98 -14.27 -31.88
N GLY A 379 4.63 -14.44 -30.71
CA GLY A 379 6.06 -14.18 -30.52
C GLY A 379 6.41 -12.73 -30.18
N GLU A 380 5.41 -11.86 -29.98
CA GLU A 380 5.59 -10.47 -29.57
C GLU A 380 4.99 -10.24 -28.17
N ILE A 381 5.70 -9.48 -27.33
CA ILE A 381 5.21 -9.08 -26.01
C ILE A 381 4.15 -7.99 -26.20
N GLN A 382 2.98 -8.22 -25.59
CA GLN A 382 1.84 -7.31 -25.62
C GLN A 382 1.44 -6.92 -24.21
N ASP A 383 1.53 -5.62 -23.90
CA ASP A 383 0.94 -5.04 -22.69
C ASP A 383 -0.57 -5.26 -22.70
N THR A 384 -1.12 -5.73 -21.58
CA THR A 384 -2.50 -6.19 -21.44
C THR A 384 -3.14 -5.61 -20.18
N VAL A 385 -4.36 -5.07 -20.31
CA VAL A 385 -5.19 -4.69 -19.17
C VAL A 385 -6.10 -5.86 -18.83
N ILE A 386 -6.05 -6.34 -17.59
CA ILE A 386 -6.67 -7.58 -17.14
C ILE A 386 -7.48 -7.37 -15.88
N ALA A 387 -8.60 -8.07 -15.79
CA ALA A 387 -9.44 -8.15 -14.59
C ALA A 387 -10.20 -9.48 -14.56
N VAL A 388 -10.78 -9.80 -13.41
CA VAL A 388 -11.72 -10.91 -13.26
C VAL A 388 -13.13 -10.37 -13.02
N ARG A 389 -14.16 -11.10 -13.46
CA ARG A 389 -15.53 -10.79 -13.05
C ARG A 389 -15.73 -11.29 -11.63
N GLU A 390 -15.81 -10.38 -10.69
CA GLU A 390 -16.08 -10.71 -9.29
C GLU A 390 -17.56 -10.63 -8.97
N LEU A 391 -17.96 -11.18 -7.83
CA LEU A 391 -19.34 -11.11 -7.38
C LEU A 391 -19.64 -9.71 -6.82
N ASN A 392 -20.68 -9.07 -7.33
CA ASN A 392 -21.27 -7.86 -6.75
C ASN A 392 -22.31 -8.27 -5.70
N VAL A 393 -21.92 -8.27 -4.43
CA VAL A 393 -22.80 -8.62 -3.31
C VAL A 393 -24.03 -7.70 -3.25
N GLY A 394 -23.91 -6.43 -3.64
CA GLY A 394 -25.03 -5.49 -3.71
C GLY A 394 -26.02 -5.76 -4.86
N GLY A 395 -25.58 -6.48 -5.89
CA GLY A 395 -26.41 -6.91 -7.03
C GLY A 395 -27.11 -8.25 -6.83
N VAL A 396 -26.86 -8.94 -5.72
CA VAL A 396 -27.48 -10.22 -5.36
C VAL A 396 -28.85 -9.99 -4.69
N PRO A 397 -29.90 -10.76 -5.04
CA PRO A 397 -31.19 -10.65 -4.36
C PRO A 397 -31.07 -10.93 -2.86
N SER A 398 -31.78 -10.18 -2.02
CA SER A 398 -31.65 -10.30 -0.57
C SER A 398 -32.11 -11.67 -0.05
N GLY A 399 -31.49 -12.09 1.06
CA GLY A 399 -31.86 -13.28 1.80
C GLY A 399 -30.73 -14.31 1.86
N TRP A 400 -30.64 -14.97 3.02
CA TRP A 400 -29.51 -15.84 3.37
C TRP A 400 -29.16 -16.89 2.31
N VAL A 401 -30.17 -17.51 1.69
CA VAL A 401 -29.95 -18.52 0.64
C VAL A 401 -29.32 -17.91 -0.61
N ASN A 402 -29.75 -16.73 -1.05
CA ASN A 402 -29.14 -16.07 -2.20
C ASN A 402 -27.70 -15.66 -1.89
N GLU A 403 -27.49 -14.99 -0.75
CA GLU A 403 -26.22 -14.40 -0.34
C GLU A 403 -25.14 -15.43 0.02
N HIS A 404 -25.53 -16.63 0.47
CA HIS A 404 -24.59 -17.62 1.01
C HIS A 404 -24.62 -18.99 0.34
N ILE A 405 -25.65 -19.33 -0.45
CA ILE A 405 -25.79 -20.66 -1.09
C ILE A 405 -25.81 -20.57 -2.62
N LEU A 406 -26.57 -19.62 -3.19
CA LEU A 406 -26.75 -19.55 -4.65
C LEU A 406 -25.66 -18.72 -5.33
N TYR A 407 -25.37 -17.52 -4.84
CA TYR A 407 -24.39 -16.61 -5.44
C TYR A 407 -23.08 -16.69 -4.66
N THR A 408 -22.23 -17.64 -5.04
CA THR A 408 -21.04 -18.00 -4.27
C THR A 408 -19.74 -17.51 -4.89
N HIS A 409 -19.70 -17.21 -6.19
CA HIS A 409 -18.46 -16.93 -6.91
C HIS A 409 -18.65 -15.97 -8.10
N GLY A 410 -17.54 -15.36 -8.54
CA GLY A 410 -17.42 -14.65 -9.81
C GLY A 410 -17.07 -15.59 -10.98
N TYR A 411 -16.90 -15.06 -12.20
CA TYR A 411 -16.67 -15.90 -13.39
C TYR A 411 -15.76 -15.28 -14.46
N GLY A 412 -14.59 -15.89 -14.63
CA GLY A 412 -13.73 -15.74 -15.80
C GLY A 412 -12.85 -14.49 -15.78
N VAL A 413 -11.81 -14.55 -16.59
CA VAL A 413 -10.90 -13.43 -16.86
C VAL A 413 -11.44 -12.63 -18.04
N VAL A 414 -11.26 -11.32 -17.99
CA VAL A 414 -11.45 -10.40 -19.11
C VAL A 414 -10.15 -9.65 -19.31
N ALA A 415 -9.63 -9.71 -20.54
CA ALA A 415 -8.37 -9.08 -20.90
C ALA A 415 -8.51 -8.31 -22.20
N ALA A 416 -7.92 -7.12 -22.26
CA ALA A 416 -7.89 -6.26 -23.44
C ALA A 416 -6.47 -5.80 -23.75
N ARG A 417 -6.17 -5.62 -25.02
CA ARG A 417 -4.87 -5.12 -25.48
C ARG A 417 -4.65 -3.70 -24.95
N GLY A 418 -3.46 -3.45 -24.40
CA GLY A 418 -3.10 -2.15 -23.83
C GLY A 418 -2.84 -1.08 -24.89
N SER A 419 -2.19 -1.43 -26.00
CA SER A 419 -1.79 -0.48 -27.05
C SER A 419 -2.74 -0.40 -28.25
N THR A 420 -3.82 -1.18 -28.26
CA THR A 420 -4.77 -1.25 -29.37
C THR A 420 -6.21 -1.07 -28.87
N VAL A 421 -6.95 -0.16 -29.50
CA VAL A 421 -8.40 -0.02 -29.32
C VAL A 421 -9.13 -0.43 -30.60
N GLY A 422 -10.43 -0.70 -30.50
CA GLY A 422 -11.29 -0.88 -31.67
C GLY A 422 -11.43 0.43 -32.47
N PRO A 423 -11.86 0.38 -33.76
CA PRO A 423 -12.09 1.58 -34.57
C PRO A 423 -13.12 2.55 -33.97
N ASP A 424 -13.97 2.08 -33.06
CA ASP A 424 -14.97 2.86 -32.33
C ASP A 424 -14.46 3.35 -30.95
N GLY A 425 -13.17 3.20 -30.66
CA GLY A 425 -12.55 3.64 -29.41
C GLY A 425 -12.76 2.70 -28.23
N LYS A 426 -13.44 1.56 -28.42
CA LYS A 426 -13.71 0.60 -27.34
C LYS A 426 -12.48 -0.28 -27.06
N PRO A 427 -12.39 -0.87 -25.85
CA PRO A 427 -11.34 -1.84 -25.55
C PRO A 427 -11.32 -2.97 -26.59
N SER A 428 -10.13 -3.30 -27.09
CA SER A 428 -9.93 -4.47 -27.96
C SER A 428 -9.70 -5.70 -27.10
N PHE A 429 -10.78 -6.42 -26.78
CA PHE A 429 -10.71 -7.59 -25.92
C PHE A 429 -9.97 -8.76 -26.61
N MET A 430 -9.01 -9.33 -25.91
CA MET A 430 -8.34 -10.59 -26.28
C MET A 430 -8.91 -11.80 -25.53
N GLU A 431 -9.57 -11.59 -24.39
CA GLU A 431 -10.32 -12.59 -23.64
C GLU A 431 -11.64 -11.94 -23.18
N SER A 432 -12.79 -12.51 -23.55
CA SER A 432 -14.10 -11.91 -23.28
C SER A 432 -15.27 -12.91 -23.35
N GLY A 433 -16.48 -12.45 -23.03
CA GLY A 433 -17.70 -13.25 -23.13
C GLY A 433 -18.03 -14.08 -21.90
N ILE A 434 -19.18 -14.75 -21.96
CA ILE A 434 -19.65 -15.72 -20.96
C ILE A 434 -20.31 -16.92 -21.68
N PRO A 435 -19.67 -18.11 -21.72
CA PRO A 435 -18.36 -18.43 -21.13
C PRO A 435 -17.22 -17.61 -21.74
N SER A 436 -16.14 -17.39 -20.98
CA SER A 436 -14.95 -16.65 -21.48
C SER A 436 -14.32 -17.40 -22.64
N THR A 437 -13.95 -16.66 -23.68
CA THR A 437 -13.29 -17.16 -24.88
C THR A 437 -12.30 -16.12 -25.40
N GLY A 438 -11.22 -16.58 -26.04
CA GLY A 438 -10.18 -15.72 -26.55
C GLY A 438 -8.80 -16.35 -26.45
N VAL A 439 -7.76 -15.51 -26.53
CA VAL A 439 -6.36 -15.91 -26.59
C VAL A 439 -5.95 -16.79 -25.39
N LEU A 440 -6.45 -16.47 -24.20
CA LEU A 440 -6.09 -17.22 -22.99
C LEU A 440 -6.77 -18.60 -22.96
N THR A 441 -8.02 -18.68 -23.42
CA THR A 441 -8.72 -19.97 -23.54
C THR A 441 -8.20 -20.81 -24.72
N ASP A 442 -7.79 -20.19 -25.82
CA ASP A 442 -7.23 -20.86 -27.00
C ASP A 442 -5.85 -21.47 -26.69
N GLY A 443 -5.06 -20.82 -25.83
CA GLY A 443 -3.79 -21.35 -25.30
C GLY A 443 -3.97 -22.55 -24.38
N GLY A 444 -5.16 -22.73 -23.80
CA GLY A 444 -5.54 -23.88 -22.99
C GLY A 444 -6.77 -23.58 -22.14
N ALA A 445 -7.65 -24.56 -21.98
CA ALA A 445 -8.80 -24.41 -21.08
C ALA A 445 -8.32 -24.22 -19.63
N TYR A 446 -8.84 -23.20 -18.95
CA TYR A 446 -8.59 -22.94 -17.53
C TYR A 446 -9.88 -23.04 -16.70
N GLU A 447 -9.76 -23.17 -15.39
CA GLU A 447 -10.90 -23.08 -14.46
C GLU A 447 -11.29 -21.61 -14.25
N PRO A 448 -12.48 -21.15 -14.70
CA PRO A 448 -12.83 -19.74 -14.70
C PRO A 448 -13.50 -19.25 -13.41
N ARG A 449 -13.94 -20.12 -12.51
CA ARG A 449 -14.75 -19.69 -11.35
C ARG A 449 -13.90 -19.01 -10.28
N ILE A 450 -14.36 -17.84 -9.83
CA ILE A 450 -13.65 -16.97 -8.88
C ILE A 450 -14.34 -17.07 -7.51
N TYR A 451 -14.04 -18.14 -6.78
CA TYR A 451 -14.44 -18.32 -5.38
C TYR A 451 -13.54 -17.54 -4.41
N PHE A 452 -12.37 -17.08 -4.81
CA PHE A 452 -11.49 -16.27 -3.97
C PHE A 452 -11.06 -15.05 -4.78
N GLY A 453 -11.36 -13.87 -4.25
CA GLY A 453 -11.24 -12.58 -4.92
C GLY A 453 -11.44 -11.44 -3.92
N GLU A 454 -11.07 -10.24 -4.33
CA GLU A 454 -11.15 -8.99 -3.56
C GLU A 454 -12.61 -8.64 -3.19
N ASN A 455 -13.58 -9.06 -4.01
CA ASN A 455 -15.00 -8.88 -3.74
C ASN A 455 -15.71 -10.23 -3.59
N SER A 456 -16.07 -10.56 -2.34
CA SER A 456 -16.75 -11.81 -1.99
C SER A 456 -17.79 -11.60 -0.87
N PRO A 457 -18.83 -12.45 -0.78
CA PRO A 457 -19.69 -12.50 0.39
C PRO A 457 -18.89 -12.77 1.68
N GLN A 458 -19.42 -12.32 2.82
CA GLN A 458 -18.78 -12.55 4.14
C GLN A 458 -18.44 -14.03 4.37
N TYR A 459 -19.33 -14.92 3.92
CA TYR A 459 -19.07 -16.35 3.79
C TYR A 459 -19.99 -16.95 2.72
N SER A 460 -19.66 -18.16 2.25
CA SER A 460 -20.55 -18.99 1.43
C SER A 460 -20.47 -20.43 1.90
N VAL A 461 -21.57 -21.18 1.79
CA VAL A 461 -21.58 -22.61 2.05
C VAL A 461 -21.74 -23.33 0.73
N VAL A 462 -20.77 -24.18 0.41
CA VAL A 462 -20.63 -24.84 -0.89
C VAL A 462 -20.43 -26.34 -0.71
N GLY A 463 -20.53 -27.10 -1.80
CA GLY A 463 -20.35 -28.55 -1.78
C GLY A 463 -21.65 -29.32 -1.55
N ALA A 464 -21.80 -30.42 -2.28
CA ALA A 464 -22.94 -31.31 -2.20
C ALA A 464 -22.53 -32.77 -2.47
N PRO A 465 -23.28 -33.77 -1.96
CA PRO A 465 -23.01 -35.17 -2.22
C PRO A 465 -23.15 -35.52 -3.70
N GLU A 466 -22.37 -36.51 -4.15
CA GLU A 466 -22.41 -36.97 -5.54
C GLU A 466 -23.83 -37.37 -5.96
N GLY A 467 -24.27 -36.90 -7.14
CA GLY A 467 -25.62 -37.13 -7.66
C GLY A 467 -26.69 -36.15 -7.17
N THR A 468 -26.34 -35.20 -6.30
CA THR A 468 -27.22 -34.07 -5.95
C THR A 468 -27.26 -33.07 -7.11
N ALA A 469 -28.42 -32.48 -7.35
CA ALA A 469 -28.54 -31.42 -8.35
C ALA A 469 -27.74 -30.18 -7.91
N PRO A 470 -26.95 -29.57 -8.82
CA PRO A 470 -26.28 -28.29 -8.57
C PRO A 470 -27.25 -27.20 -8.11
N VAL A 471 -26.81 -26.36 -7.18
CA VAL A 471 -27.61 -25.24 -6.66
C VAL A 471 -26.93 -23.89 -6.84
N GLU A 472 -25.59 -23.86 -6.88
CA GLU A 472 -24.83 -22.63 -7.06
C GLU A 472 -25.05 -22.09 -8.47
N ILE A 473 -25.34 -20.81 -8.60
CA ILE A 473 -25.42 -20.11 -9.89
C ILE A 473 -24.00 -19.96 -10.41
N ASP A 474 -23.72 -20.58 -11.57
CA ASP A 474 -22.40 -20.58 -12.19
C ASP A 474 -22.24 -19.35 -13.10
N ARG A 475 -23.13 -19.27 -14.08
CA ARG A 475 -23.19 -18.22 -15.09
C ARG A 475 -24.47 -18.31 -15.90
N PRO A 476 -24.84 -17.26 -16.65
CA PRO A 476 -25.86 -17.40 -17.69
C PRO A 476 -25.38 -18.36 -18.79
N GLN A 477 -26.30 -19.16 -19.35
CA GLN A 477 -25.96 -20.12 -20.41
C GLN A 477 -25.31 -19.44 -21.62
N THR A 478 -25.78 -18.24 -21.97
CA THR A 478 -25.21 -17.29 -22.93
C THR A 478 -25.40 -15.87 -22.39
N GLY A 479 -24.67 -14.87 -22.89
CA GLY A 479 -24.81 -13.48 -22.43
C GLY A 479 -26.26 -12.95 -22.40
N ASN A 480 -27.11 -13.43 -23.31
CA ASN A 480 -28.50 -12.98 -23.47
C ASN A 480 -29.56 -13.97 -22.93
N SER A 481 -29.19 -15.11 -22.32
CA SER A 481 -30.16 -16.11 -21.87
C SER A 481 -30.73 -15.82 -20.49
N GLU A 482 -32.06 -15.87 -20.31
CA GLU A 482 -32.67 -15.84 -18.97
C GLU A 482 -32.40 -17.12 -18.15
N GLU A 483 -31.95 -18.19 -18.80
CA GLU A 483 -31.56 -19.43 -18.14
C GLU A 483 -30.13 -19.34 -17.58
N GLU A 484 -30.01 -19.65 -16.29
CA GLU A 484 -28.75 -19.75 -15.57
C GLU A 484 -28.26 -21.20 -15.58
N SER A 485 -26.96 -21.39 -15.80
CA SER A 485 -26.29 -22.65 -15.55
C SER A 485 -25.88 -22.75 -14.08
N GLN A 486 -25.87 -23.98 -13.56
CA GLN A 486 -25.59 -24.25 -12.16
C GLN A 486 -24.37 -25.15 -12.02
N THR A 487 -23.67 -24.99 -10.90
CA THR A 487 -22.48 -25.77 -10.57
C THR A 487 -22.50 -26.25 -9.12
N THR A 488 -21.57 -27.14 -8.80
CA THR A 488 -21.28 -27.57 -7.44
C THR A 488 -19.79 -27.49 -7.26
N PHE A 489 -19.37 -26.72 -6.26
CA PHE A 489 -17.98 -26.66 -5.87
C PHE A 489 -17.45 -28.04 -5.48
N ASN A 490 -16.33 -28.45 -6.07
CA ASN A 490 -15.69 -29.75 -5.80
C ASN A 490 -14.23 -29.61 -5.31
N GLY A 491 -13.75 -28.38 -5.10
CA GLY A 491 -12.43 -28.11 -4.55
C GLY A 491 -12.36 -28.22 -3.03
N GLU A 492 -11.19 -27.93 -2.46
CA GLU A 492 -10.95 -27.88 -1.02
C GLU A 492 -10.78 -26.42 -0.56
N GLY A 493 -11.89 -25.69 -0.45
CA GLY A 493 -11.87 -24.23 -0.27
C GLY A 493 -12.05 -23.77 1.17
N GLY A 494 -12.61 -24.59 2.05
CA GLY A 494 -12.84 -24.19 3.42
C GLY A 494 -13.17 -25.32 4.38
N PRO A 495 -13.25 -25.01 5.69
CA PRO A 495 -13.57 -25.99 6.71
C PRO A 495 -14.93 -26.66 6.49
N SER A 496 -15.01 -27.96 6.78
CA SER A 496 -16.29 -28.69 6.74
C SER A 496 -17.29 -28.16 7.76
N VAL A 497 -18.52 -27.94 7.30
CA VAL A 497 -19.71 -27.61 8.11
C VAL A 497 -20.79 -28.68 8.00
N GLY A 498 -20.43 -29.89 7.58
CA GLY A 498 -21.39 -30.99 7.45
C GLY A 498 -21.83 -31.62 8.77
N ASN A 499 -21.16 -31.32 9.88
CA ASN A 499 -21.55 -31.79 11.21
C ASN A 499 -22.10 -30.68 12.10
N LEU A 500 -23.06 -31.03 12.96
CA LEU A 500 -23.78 -30.10 13.84
C LEU A 500 -22.86 -29.28 14.76
N PHE A 501 -21.71 -29.82 15.15
CA PHE A 501 -20.77 -29.11 16.01
C PHE A 501 -20.09 -27.96 15.27
N ASN A 502 -19.57 -28.21 14.06
CA ASN A 502 -18.98 -27.18 13.22
C ASN A 502 -20.05 -26.15 12.81
N GLN A 503 -21.26 -26.59 12.47
CA GLN A 503 -22.39 -25.69 12.21
C GLN A 503 -22.65 -24.74 13.38
N LEU A 504 -22.67 -25.26 14.62
CA LEU A 504 -22.85 -24.43 15.82
C LEU A 504 -21.71 -23.42 16.02
N VAL A 505 -20.47 -23.85 15.78
CA VAL A 505 -19.28 -22.98 15.89
C VAL A 505 -19.39 -21.82 14.89
N TYR A 506 -19.69 -22.11 13.62
CA TYR A 506 -19.79 -21.09 12.59
C TYR A 506 -21.05 -20.24 12.70
N ALA A 507 -22.17 -20.80 13.19
CA ALA A 507 -23.38 -20.05 13.55
C ALA A 507 -23.08 -18.98 14.60
N ILE A 508 -22.21 -19.27 15.58
CA ILE A 508 -21.76 -18.28 16.57
C ILE A 508 -20.78 -17.28 15.96
N LYS A 509 -19.81 -17.74 15.14
CA LYS A 509 -18.81 -16.88 14.49
C LYS A 509 -19.46 -15.82 13.61
N PHE A 510 -20.40 -16.23 12.75
CA PHE A 510 -21.10 -15.35 11.81
C PHE A 510 -22.43 -14.83 12.34
N GLN A 511 -22.80 -15.19 13.57
CA GLN A 511 -24.07 -14.80 14.20
C GLN A 511 -25.30 -15.15 13.34
N SER A 512 -25.22 -16.27 12.60
CA SER A 512 -26.28 -16.72 11.68
C SER A 512 -26.92 -18.02 12.16
N THR A 513 -28.22 -17.97 12.47
CA THR A 513 -28.99 -19.15 12.85
C THR A 513 -29.24 -20.10 11.69
N GLU A 514 -29.21 -19.60 10.45
CA GLU A 514 -29.49 -20.40 9.26
C GLU A 514 -28.43 -21.47 9.00
N LEU A 515 -27.20 -21.26 9.48
CA LEU A 515 -26.15 -22.29 9.47
C LEU A 515 -26.51 -23.57 10.22
N LEU A 516 -27.54 -23.55 11.08
CA LEU A 516 -28.05 -24.71 11.81
C LEU A 516 -29.41 -25.20 11.30
N LEU A 517 -30.16 -24.35 10.60
CA LEU A 517 -31.58 -24.57 10.30
C LEU A 517 -31.86 -24.76 8.81
N ALA A 518 -30.96 -24.31 7.93
CA ALA A 518 -31.16 -24.41 6.49
C ALA A 518 -30.93 -25.84 5.98
N ASP A 519 -31.89 -26.37 5.25
CA ASP A 519 -31.82 -27.70 4.61
C ASP A 519 -30.75 -27.78 3.49
N ALA A 520 -30.20 -26.64 3.06
CA ALA A 520 -29.15 -26.57 2.05
C ALA A 520 -27.80 -27.11 2.54
N ILE A 521 -27.60 -27.19 3.86
CA ILE A 521 -26.34 -27.66 4.46
C ILE A 521 -26.39 -29.18 4.62
N ASN A 522 -25.40 -29.84 4.06
CA ASN A 522 -25.30 -31.29 3.97
C ASN A 522 -23.93 -31.78 4.49
N GLU A 523 -23.72 -33.10 4.51
CA GLU A 523 -22.50 -33.70 5.07
C GLU A 523 -21.19 -33.34 4.34
N GLU A 524 -21.28 -33.00 3.04
CA GLU A 524 -20.15 -32.55 2.20
C GLU A 524 -19.99 -31.01 2.19
N SER A 525 -20.85 -30.28 2.91
CA SER A 525 -20.79 -28.83 2.91
C SER A 525 -19.53 -28.30 3.60
N GLN A 526 -18.94 -27.29 2.97
CA GLN A 526 -17.77 -26.53 3.45
C GLN A 526 -18.09 -25.04 3.44
N ILE A 527 -17.47 -24.29 4.35
CA ILE A 527 -17.70 -22.84 4.50
C ILE A 527 -16.49 -22.04 4.02
N LEU A 528 -16.70 -21.23 2.99
CA LEU A 528 -15.69 -20.33 2.42
C LEU A 528 -15.81 -18.97 3.09
N TYR A 529 -14.73 -18.42 3.63
CA TYR A 529 -14.67 -17.10 4.25
C TYR A 529 -13.21 -16.62 4.33
N ASP A 530 -13.01 -15.32 4.61
CA ASP A 530 -11.70 -14.66 4.47
C ASP A 530 -11.14 -14.93 3.07
N ARG A 531 -11.86 -14.43 2.06
CA ARG A 531 -11.70 -14.81 0.65
C ARG A 531 -10.84 -13.83 -0.16
N ASP A 532 -10.57 -12.66 0.41
CA ASP A 532 -9.67 -11.67 -0.16
C ASP A 532 -8.22 -12.23 -0.23
N PRO A 533 -7.58 -12.23 -1.42
CA PRO A 533 -6.24 -12.79 -1.59
C PRO A 533 -5.19 -12.19 -0.66
N ARG A 534 -5.20 -10.86 -0.48
CA ARG A 534 -4.24 -10.13 0.34
C ARG A 534 -4.41 -10.48 1.81
N ASP A 535 -5.64 -10.47 2.33
CA ASP A 535 -5.94 -10.82 3.71
C ASP A 535 -5.58 -12.27 4.05
N ARG A 536 -5.74 -13.18 3.08
CA ARG A 536 -5.33 -14.59 3.24
C ARG A 536 -3.82 -14.72 3.36
N VAL A 537 -3.07 -14.03 2.51
CA VAL A 537 -1.59 -14.01 2.56
C VAL A 537 -1.12 -13.38 3.87
N GLU A 538 -1.73 -12.28 4.32
CA GLU A 538 -1.40 -11.61 5.58
C GLU A 538 -1.61 -12.54 6.79
N LYS A 539 -2.68 -13.36 6.78
CA LYS A 539 -2.91 -14.39 7.81
C LYS A 539 -1.95 -15.57 7.70
N ALA A 540 -1.63 -16.03 6.49
CA ALA A 540 -0.70 -17.14 6.27
C ALA A 540 0.74 -16.78 6.67
N ALA A 541 1.12 -15.50 6.52
CA ALA A 541 2.44 -14.99 6.85
C ALA A 541 2.37 -13.64 7.62
N PRO A 542 1.94 -13.63 8.90
CA PRO A 542 1.73 -12.42 9.70
C PRO A 542 3.04 -11.70 10.12
N TYR A 543 4.17 -12.17 9.59
CA TYR A 543 5.51 -11.62 9.78
C TYR A 543 5.99 -10.84 8.55
N LEU A 544 5.21 -10.81 7.47
CA LEU A 544 5.46 -10.02 6.27
C LEU A 544 4.54 -8.80 6.25
N THR A 545 5.03 -7.72 5.67
CA THR A 545 4.16 -6.63 5.20
C THR A 545 3.69 -6.98 3.80
N VAL A 546 2.38 -7.06 3.57
CA VAL A 546 1.81 -7.45 2.27
C VAL A 546 1.52 -6.21 1.42
N ASP A 547 1.88 -6.26 0.13
CA ASP A 547 1.61 -5.20 -0.85
C ASP A 547 0.11 -4.86 -0.94
N SER A 548 -0.18 -3.61 -1.28
CA SER A 548 -1.54 -3.10 -1.41
C SER A 548 -2.31 -3.65 -2.61
N ASN A 549 -1.62 -4.12 -3.66
CA ASN A 549 -2.22 -4.47 -4.95
C ASN A 549 -2.03 -5.97 -5.29
N ALA A 550 -3.12 -6.74 -5.23
CA ALA A 550 -3.16 -8.11 -5.75
C ALA A 550 -3.56 -8.11 -7.23
N TYR A 551 -2.95 -8.96 -8.04
CA TYR A 551 -3.23 -8.98 -9.48
C TYR A 551 -3.51 -10.39 -10.01
N PRO A 552 -4.53 -10.57 -10.87
CA PRO A 552 -4.90 -11.88 -11.40
C PRO A 552 -4.10 -12.20 -12.67
N ALA A 553 -3.74 -13.46 -12.84
CA ALA A 553 -3.22 -14.03 -14.08
C ALA A 553 -3.72 -15.47 -14.27
N VAL A 554 -3.75 -15.94 -15.52
CA VAL A 554 -4.03 -17.35 -15.83
C VAL A 554 -2.71 -18.10 -15.82
N ILE A 555 -2.51 -18.95 -14.82
CA ILE A 555 -1.26 -19.67 -14.56
C ILE A 555 -1.57 -21.16 -14.44
N ASP A 556 -0.93 -21.98 -15.28
CA ASP A 556 -1.04 -23.44 -15.30
C ASP A 556 -2.51 -23.93 -15.35
N GLY A 557 -3.36 -23.24 -16.12
CA GLY A 557 -4.78 -23.57 -16.28
C GLY A 557 -5.67 -23.15 -15.09
N ARG A 558 -5.19 -22.28 -14.21
CA ARG A 558 -5.92 -21.75 -13.05
C ARG A 558 -5.81 -20.24 -13.03
N VAL A 559 -6.88 -19.54 -12.64
CA VAL A 559 -6.76 -18.12 -12.30
C VAL A 559 -6.12 -18.02 -10.92
N LYS A 560 -4.94 -17.40 -10.84
CA LYS A 560 -4.25 -17.15 -9.56
C LYS A 560 -4.06 -15.65 -9.36
N TRP A 561 -4.26 -15.21 -8.13
CA TRP A 561 -3.86 -13.89 -7.67
C TRP A 561 -2.39 -13.95 -7.24
N ILE A 562 -1.57 -13.05 -7.72
CA ILE A 562 -0.20 -12.87 -7.25
C ILE A 562 -0.20 -11.70 -6.25
N VAL A 563 0.46 -11.92 -5.10
CA VAL A 563 0.56 -10.94 -4.01
C VAL A 563 2.01 -10.86 -3.56
N ASP A 564 2.53 -9.64 -3.45
CA ASP A 564 3.90 -9.38 -3.03
C ASP A 564 4.01 -9.26 -1.50
N GLY A 565 5.07 -9.84 -0.93
CA GLY A 565 5.33 -9.87 0.51
C GLY A 565 6.72 -9.35 0.87
N TYR A 566 6.76 -8.39 1.77
CA TYR A 566 7.97 -7.70 2.20
C TYR A 566 8.44 -8.13 3.58
N THR A 567 9.75 -8.29 3.74
CA THR A 567 10.37 -8.23 5.07
C THR A 567 10.71 -6.79 5.40
N THR A 568 10.19 -6.28 6.50
CA THR A 568 10.41 -4.91 6.95
C THR A 568 11.05 -4.85 8.33
N SER A 569 11.80 -3.79 8.61
CA SER A 569 12.34 -3.51 9.94
C SER A 569 12.51 -2.02 10.16
N LYS A 570 12.49 -1.59 11.41
CA LYS A 570 12.79 -0.21 11.85
C LYS A 570 14.10 -0.08 12.61
N TYR A 571 14.90 -1.15 12.59
CA TYR A 571 16.08 -1.30 13.42
C TYR A 571 17.37 -1.48 12.60
N PHE A 572 17.39 -1.02 11.34
CA PHE A 572 18.60 -1.02 10.52
C PHE A 572 19.48 0.20 10.88
N PRO A 573 20.78 0.02 11.22
CA PRO A 573 21.63 1.13 11.65
C PRO A 573 21.87 2.14 10.53
N TYR A 574 21.88 3.44 10.87
CA TYR A 574 22.10 4.60 9.99
C TYR A 574 21.10 4.78 8.83
N SER A 575 20.20 3.82 8.58
CA SER A 575 19.22 3.91 7.49
C SER A 575 18.08 4.86 7.86
N THR A 576 17.76 5.78 6.95
CA THR A 576 16.66 6.75 7.12
C THR A 576 15.30 6.07 7.09
N GLN A 577 14.44 6.46 8.03
CA GLN A 577 13.09 5.93 8.12
C GLN A 577 12.17 6.51 7.04
N GLN A 578 11.27 5.67 6.54
CA GLN A 578 10.13 6.02 5.69
C GLN A 578 8.86 5.56 6.40
N GLU A 579 7.83 6.38 6.35
CA GLU A 579 6.49 6.01 6.78
C GLU A 579 5.79 5.36 5.58
N LEU A 580 5.36 4.10 5.72
CA LEU A 580 4.89 3.31 4.59
C LEU A 580 3.63 3.90 3.95
N GLN A 581 2.65 4.33 4.75
CA GLN A 581 1.38 4.84 4.22
C GLN A 581 1.58 6.11 3.39
N ASP A 582 2.34 7.08 3.91
CA ASP A 582 2.65 8.34 3.24
C ASP A 582 3.52 8.14 1.99
N ALA A 583 4.46 7.19 2.03
CA ALA A 583 5.36 6.89 0.91
C ALA A 583 4.64 6.19 -0.26
N THR A 584 3.58 5.42 0.02
CA THR A 584 2.83 4.67 -1.00
C THR A 584 1.51 5.31 -1.43
N THR A 585 1.15 6.47 -0.87
CA THR A 585 -0.04 7.22 -1.27
C THR A 585 0.18 8.00 -2.57
N ASP A 586 -0.67 7.74 -3.56
CA ASP A 586 -0.75 8.41 -4.86
C ASP A 586 -2.21 8.49 -5.36
N SER A 587 -2.42 8.84 -6.63
CA SER A 587 -3.76 9.02 -7.20
C SER A 587 -4.54 7.71 -7.40
N LEU A 588 -3.89 6.54 -7.31
CA LEU A 588 -4.52 5.23 -7.44
C LEU A 588 -4.81 4.58 -6.08
N THR A 589 -4.11 5.01 -5.02
CA THR A 589 -4.31 4.51 -3.66
C THR A 589 -5.74 4.62 -3.12
N PRO A 590 -6.59 5.62 -3.44
CA PRO A 590 -7.98 5.62 -2.99
C PRO A 590 -8.80 4.38 -3.38
N GLY A 591 -8.36 3.63 -4.40
CA GLY A 591 -8.94 2.36 -4.83
C GLY A 591 -8.23 1.10 -4.29
N ALA A 592 -7.14 1.22 -3.54
CA ALA A 592 -6.33 0.10 -3.01
C ALA A 592 -6.29 0.08 -1.48
N ALA A 593 -5.87 -1.04 -0.89
CA ALA A 593 -5.71 -1.15 0.56
C ALA A 593 -4.48 -0.35 1.02
N ALA A 594 -4.66 0.68 1.86
CA ALA A 594 -3.54 1.44 2.39
C ALA A 594 -2.61 0.54 3.24
N LEU A 595 -1.30 0.69 3.04
CA LEU A 595 -0.31 0.08 3.92
C LEU A 595 -0.46 0.61 5.37
N PRO A 596 -0.02 -0.16 6.37
CA PRO A 596 -0.11 0.25 7.76
C PRO A 596 0.73 1.50 8.02
N GLN A 597 0.25 2.35 8.94
CA GLN A 597 0.94 3.56 9.37
C GLN A 597 2.17 3.24 10.24
N GLU A 598 3.21 2.69 9.61
CA GLU A 598 4.41 2.17 10.25
C GLU A 598 5.67 2.80 9.66
N GLN A 599 6.59 3.15 10.55
CA GLN A 599 7.93 3.60 10.16
C GLN A 599 8.84 2.40 9.99
N VAL A 600 9.46 2.30 8.82
CA VAL A 600 10.46 1.28 8.49
C VAL A 600 11.73 1.98 8.01
N ASN A 601 12.88 1.33 8.20
CA ASN A 601 14.16 1.74 7.60
C ASN A 601 14.88 0.58 6.90
N TYR A 602 14.14 -0.48 6.58
CA TYR A 602 14.59 -1.65 5.83
C TYR A 602 13.37 -2.26 5.14
N ILE A 603 13.51 -2.62 3.86
CA ILE A 603 12.48 -3.32 3.09
C ILE A 603 13.12 -4.17 1.99
N ARG A 604 12.66 -5.42 1.86
CA ARG A 604 13.01 -6.34 0.75
C ARG A 604 11.77 -7.02 0.23
N ASN A 605 11.69 -7.18 -1.10
CA ASN A 605 10.75 -8.06 -1.79
C ASN A 605 11.12 -9.51 -1.51
N ALA A 606 10.66 -10.01 -0.37
CA ALA A 606 11.14 -11.26 0.21
C ALA A 606 10.37 -12.47 -0.30
N VAL A 607 9.06 -12.32 -0.53
CA VAL A 607 8.15 -13.42 -0.86
C VAL A 607 7.24 -13.04 -2.01
N LYS A 608 7.07 -13.96 -2.97
CA LYS A 608 5.98 -13.94 -3.93
C LYS A 608 4.92 -14.93 -3.47
N ALA A 609 3.69 -14.50 -3.28
CA ALA A 609 2.58 -15.35 -2.89
C ALA A 609 1.62 -15.55 -4.07
N THR A 610 1.01 -16.73 -4.15
CA THR A 610 -0.13 -16.96 -5.05
C THR A 610 -1.33 -17.45 -4.28
N VAL A 611 -2.51 -16.94 -4.62
CA VAL A 611 -3.80 -17.42 -4.13
C VAL A 611 -4.61 -17.94 -5.30
N ASP A 612 -4.94 -19.22 -5.30
CA ASP A 612 -5.78 -19.80 -6.35
C ASP A 612 -7.22 -19.27 -6.23
N ALA A 613 -7.77 -18.72 -7.32
CA ALA A 613 -9.10 -18.10 -7.30
C ALA A 613 -10.24 -19.12 -7.15
N TYR A 614 -9.99 -20.42 -7.37
CA TYR A 614 -11.01 -21.47 -7.26
C TYR A 614 -11.04 -22.08 -5.85
N ASP A 615 -9.92 -22.55 -5.31
CA ASP A 615 -9.88 -23.21 -3.99
C ASP A 615 -9.22 -22.39 -2.88
N GLY A 616 -8.67 -21.21 -3.19
CA GLY A 616 -8.12 -20.32 -2.19
C GLY A 616 -6.84 -20.84 -1.53
N SER A 617 -6.21 -21.88 -2.11
CA SER A 617 -4.90 -22.36 -1.67
C SER A 617 -3.86 -21.25 -1.78
N VAL A 618 -3.02 -21.13 -0.75
CA VAL A 618 -1.98 -20.11 -0.65
C VAL A 618 -0.61 -20.77 -0.77
N GLU A 619 0.16 -20.36 -1.76
CA GLU A 619 1.56 -20.78 -1.93
C GLU A 619 2.47 -19.59 -1.74
N LEU A 620 3.43 -19.69 -0.81
CA LEU A 620 4.42 -18.64 -0.56
C LEU A 620 5.79 -19.09 -1.08
N TYR A 621 6.39 -18.32 -1.97
CA TYR A 621 7.70 -18.59 -2.55
C TYR A 621 8.75 -17.62 -2.00
N ALA A 622 9.82 -18.14 -1.42
CA ALA A 622 10.95 -17.34 -0.97
C ALA A 622 11.71 -16.78 -2.19
N TRP A 623 11.53 -15.48 -2.45
CA TRP A 623 12.01 -14.76 -3.63
C TRP A 623 13.41 -14.18 -3.43
N ASP A 624 13.61 -13.41 -2.35
CA ASP A 624 14.93 -12.91 -1.96
C ASP A 624 15.59 -13.88 -0.98
N THR A 625 16.21 -14.94 -1.52
CA THR A 625 16.87 -15.96 -0.69
C THR A 625 18.14 -15.45 0.01
N GLU A 626 18.65 -14.28 -0.36
CA GLU A 626 19.83 -13.68 0.24
C GLU A 626 19.49 -12.83 1.47
N ASP A 627 18.24 -12.40 1.63
CA ASP A 627 17.78 -11.63 2.78
C ASP A 627 17.88 -12.44 4.11
N PRO A 628 18.76 -12.04 5.04
CA PRO A 628 18.92 -12.72 6.32
C PRO A 628 17.70 -12.57 7.24
N LEU A 629 16.86 -11.54 7.04
CA LEU A 629 15.62 -11.39 7.79
C LEU A 629 14.59 -12.44 7.36
N LEU A 630 14.41 -12.67 6.06
CA LEU A 630 13.63 -13.79 5.52
C LEU A 630 14.17 -15.13 5.99
N GLN A 631 15.48 -15.36 5.94
CA GLN A 631 16.09 -16.61 6.41
C GLN A 631 15.85 -16.85 7.93
N SER A 632 15.76 -15.77 8.72
CA SER A 632 15.39 -15.84 10.13
C SER A 632 13.94 -16.28 10.29
N TRP A 633 13.01 -15.73 9.49
CA TRP A 633 11.61 -16.16 9.46
C TRP A 633 11.42 -17.59 8.94
N GLN A 634 12.15 -18.00 7.91
CA GLN A 634 12.21 -19.40 7.45
C GLN A 634 12.67 -20.35 8.56
N SER A 635 13.55 -19.89 9.46
CA SER A 635 13.98 -20.69 10.61
C SER A 635 12.88 -20.82 11.67
N VAL A 636 11.98 -19.83 11.77
CA VAL A 636 10.81 -19.87 12.65
C VAL A 636 9.70 -20.76 12.08
N PHE A 637 9.46 -20.67 10.77
CA PHE A 637 8.39 -21.34 10.02
C PHE A 637 8.96 -22.13 8.82
N PRO A 638 9.61 -23.28 9.05
CA PRO A 638 10.37 -23.99 8.02
C PRO A 638 9.50 -24.65 6.93
N SER A 639 8.20 -24.81 7.17
CA SER A 639 7.24 -25.49 6.30
C SER A 639 6.42 -24.53 5.44
N THR A 640 6.46 -23.22 5.70
CA THR A 640 5.52 -22.26 5.10
C THR A 640 6.00 -21.67 3.79
N LEU A 641 7.30 -21.77 3.49
CA LEU A 641 7.90 -21.16 2.29
C LEU A 641 8.45 -22.25 1.36
N LYS A 642 7.99 -22.21 0.10
CA LYS A 642 8.55 -22.96 -1.02
C LYS A 642 9.76 -22.20 -1.59
N LYS A 643 10.60 -22.90 -2.35
CA LYS A 643 11.70 -22.24 -3.07
C LYS A 643 11.14 -21.57 -4.32
N TYR A 644 11.64 -20.39 -4.68
CA TYR A 644 11.25 -19.80 -5.97
C TYR A 644 11.59 -20.71 -7.17
N SER A 645 12.59 -21.60 -7.03
CA SER A 645 12.93 -22.60 -8.05
C SER A 645 11.80 -23.60 -8.33
N ASP A 646 10.78 -23.66 -7.47
CA ASP A 646 9.59 -24.52 -7.65
C ASP A 646 8.48 -23.80 -8.45
N MET A 647 8.65 -22.53 -8.82
CA MET A 647 7.71 -21.77 -9.63
C MET A 647 7.72 -22.28 -11.09
N SER A 648 6.54 -22.41 -11.69
CA SER A 648 6.40 -22.74 -13.11
C SER A 648 6.94 -21.61 -14.00
N ALA A 649 7.26 -21.94 -15.26
CA ALA A 649 7.65 -20.94 -16.24
C ALA A 649 6.52 -19.91 -16.46
N ASP A 650 5.27 -20.38 -16.44
CA ASP A 650 4.06 -19.58 -16.58
C ASP A 650 3.91 -18.60 -15.41
N LEU A 651 4.08 -19.07 -14.17
CA LEU A 651 4.06 -18.18 -13.00
C LEU A 651 5.18 -17.13 -13.07
N LEU A 652 6.40 -17.51 -13.43
CA LEU A 652 7.53 -16.59 -13.55
C LEU A 652 7.31 -15.52 -14.63
N ALA A 653 6.61 -15.85 -15.72
CA ALA A 653 6.26 -14.90 -16.78
C ALA A 653 5.35 -13.76 -16.26
N HIS A 654 4.55 -14.01 -15.22
CA HIS A 654 3.65 -13.02 -14.63
C HIS A 654 4.19 -12.34 -13.36
N VAL A 655 5.38 -12.71 -12.87
CA VAL A 655 5.99 -12.00 -11.73
C VAL A 655 6.44 -10.61 -12.19
N ARG A 656 6.01 -9.57 -11.46
CA ARG A 656 6.40 -8.17 -11.68
C ARG A 656 7.25 -7.60 -10.53
N TYR A 657 7.93 -6.47 -10.77
CA TYR A 657 8.60 -5.73 -9.70
C TYR A 657 7.56 -4.99 -8.85
N PRO A 658 7.60 -5.10 -7.52
CA PRO A 658 6.46 -4.74 -6.68
C PRO A 658 6.30 -3.22 -6.52
N GLU A 659 5.05 -2.76 -6.52
CA GLU A 659 4.70 -1.35 -6.67
C GLU A 659 5.00 -0.54 -5.40
N ASP A 660 4.62 -1.04 -4.23
CA ASP A 660 4.78 -0.29 -2.98
C ASP A 660 6.24 -0.14 -2.57
N GLN A 661 7.06 -1.18 -2.75
CA GLN A 661 8.51 -1.04 -2.54
C GLN A 661 9.11 -0.02 -3.52
N PHE A 662 8.69 -0.01 -4.79
CA PHE A 662 9.16 0.97 -5.75
C PHE A 662 8.76 2.40 -5.37
N LYS A 663 7.54 2.59 -4.83
CA LYS A 663 7.07 3.87 -4.28
C LYS A 663 7.97 4.33 -3.12
N VAL A 664 8.33 3.45 -2.19
CA VAL A 664 9.28 3.79 -1.11
C VAL A 664 10.68 4.12 -1.67
N GLN A 665 11.15 3.36 -2.64
CA GLN A 665 12.46 3.55 -3.28
C GLN A 665 12.55 4.89 -4.02
N ARG A 666 11.52 5.29 -4.78
CA ARG A 666 11.51 6.58 -5.50
C ARG A 666 11.48 7.78 -4.54
N GLU A 667 10.78 7.68 -3.40
CA GLU A 667 10.81 8.75 -2.38
C GLU A 667 12.21 8.95 -1.82
N LEU A 668 12.90 7.85 -1.51
CA LEU A 668 14.30 7.91 -1.04
C LEU A 668 15.24 8.42 -2.13
N LEU A 669 15.10 7.95 -3.36
CA LEU A 669 15.92 8.42 -4.47
C LEU A 669 15.76 9.92 -4.74
N GLY A 670 14.70 10.57 -4.27
CA GLY A 670 14.59 12.03 -4.27
C GLY A 670 15.80 12.74 -3.64
N LYS A 671 16.50 12.11 -2.69
CA LYS A 671 17.75 12.63 -2.09
C LYS A 671 18.93 11.66 -2.23
N TYR A 672 18.68 10.37 -2.12
CA TYR A 672 19.72 9.33 -2.08
C TYR A 672 20.24 8.90 -3.45
N HIS A 673 19.83 9.56 -4.55
CA HIS A 673 20.56 9.48 -5.81
C HIS A 673 21.91 10.22 -5.72
N VAL A 674 22.03 11.23 -4.85
CA VAL A 674 23.28 11.92 -4.54
C VAL A 674 24.08 11.06 -3.55
N THR A 675 25.21 10.54 -4.01
CA THR A 675 26.07 9.63 -3.21
C THR A 675 27.24 10.32 -2.52
N GLU A 676 27.54 11.56 -2.91
CA GLU A 676 28.64 12.36 -2.35
C GLU A 676 28.15 13.21 -1.15
N PRO A 677 28.82 13.12 0.02
CA PRO A 677 28.31 13.68 1.27
C PRO A 677 28.30 15.22 1.27
N ASP A 678 29.23 15.85 0.54
CA ASP A 678 29.33 17.31 0.46
C ASP A 678 28.17 17.91 -0.36
N SER A 679 27.76 17.25 -1.45
CA SER A 679 26.58 17.62 -2.24
C SER A 679 25.29 17.27 -1.50
N PHE A 680 25.23 16.08 -0.89
CA PHE A 680 24.08 15.64 -0.11
C PHE A 680 23.77 16.59 1.07
N TYR A 681 24.80 17.09 1.77
CA TYR A 681 24.65 18.09 2.83
C TYR A 681 24.07 19.41 2.31
N GLN A 682 24.50 19.85 1.12
CA GLN A 682 24.02 21.10 0.51
C GLN A 682 22.56 20.99 0.04
N ASN A 683 22.09 19.77 -0.26
CA ASN A 683 20.73 19.49 -0.71
C ASN A 683 20.34 20.39 -1.91
N ASP A 684 21.31 20.70 -2.77
CA ASP A 684 21.17 21.54 -3.96
C ASP A 684 20.65 20.77 -5.18
N ASP A 685 20.82 19.45 -5.18
CA ASP A 685 20.29 18.51 -6.17
C ASP A 685 19.22 17.58 -5.57
N ALA A 686 18.27 18.14 -4.82
CA ALA A 686 17.13 17.37 -4.29
C ALA A 686 15.99 17.30 -5.31
N TRP A 687 15.38 16.13 -5.46
CA TRP A 687 14.28 15.84 -6.38
C TRP A 687 13.01 15.44 -5.62
N SER A 688 11.89 15.41 -6.32
CA SER A 688 10.60 14.90 -5.84
C SER A 688 9.82 14.23 -6.96
N VAL A 689 8.92 13.32 -6.57
CA VAL A 689 7.92 12.75 -7.47
C VAL A 689 6.92 13.86 -7.84
N PRO A 690 6.61 14.08 -9.14
CA PRO A 690 5.65 15.09 -9.54
C PRO A 690 4.23 14.76 -9.07
N ALA A 691 3.40 15.80 -8.95
CA ALA A 691 1.97 15.63 -8.79
C ALA A 691 1.36 15.00 -10.06
N ASP A 692 0.29 14.23 -9.88
CA ASP A 692 -0.45 13.66 -11.00
C ASP A 692 -1.17 14.77 -11.80
N PRO A 693 -0.80 15.02 -13.07
CA PRO A 693 -1.45 16.06 -13.88
C PRO A 693 -2.91 15.75 -14.22
N THR A 694 -3.37 14.50 -14.06
CA THR A 694 -4.76 14.10 -14.32
C THR A 694 -5.63 14.12 -13.07
N GLY A 695 -5.02 14.23 -11.88
CA GLY A 695 -5.74 14.34 -10.62
C GLY A 695 -6.33 15.74 -10.41
N GLY A 696 -7.61 15.82 -10.02
CA GLY A 696 -8.28 17.11 -9.76
C GLY A 696 -7.67 17.94 -8.62
N ASN A 697 -6.82 17.32 -7.78
CA ASN A 697 -6.06 17.96 -6.72
C ASN A 697 -4.56 17.89 -7.05
N GLY A 698 -3.93 19.02 -7.38
CA GLY A 698 -2.51 19.12 -7.74
C GLY A 698 -1.50 18.80 -6.62
N ASN A 699 -1.94 18.16 -5.55
CA ASN A 699 -1.11 17.76 -4.39
C ASN A 699 -0.96 16.23 -4.25
N ILE A 700 -1.63 15.43 -5.08
CA ILE A 700 -1.51 13.96 -5.04
C ILE A 700 -0.40 13.55 -6.02
N LYS A 701 0.50 12.68 -5.58
CA LYS A 701 1.64 12.21 -6.40
C LYS A 701 1.17 11.38 -7.58
N GLN A 702 1.91 11.46 -8.69
CA GLN A 702 1.72 10.56 -9.82
C GLN A 702 2.11 9.13 -9.41
N PRO A 703 1.29 8.10 -9.70
CA PRO A 703 1.64 6.70 -9.46
C PRO A 703 2.77 6.28 -10.40
N PRO A 704 3.51 5.22 -10.06
CA PRO A 704 4.39 4.57 -11.02
C PRO A 704 3.56 3.79 -12.06
N TYR A 705 4.09 3.62 -13.27
CA TYR A 705 3.38 2.88 -14.33
C TYR A 705 4.20 1.70 -14.85
N TYR A 706 3.54 0.54 -14.93
CA TYR A 706 4.02 -0.60 -15.71
C TYR A 706 3.90 -0.32 -17.20
N LEU A 707 4.99 -0.45 -17.93
CA LEU A 707 5.10 -0.22 -19.37
C LEU A 707 6.16 -1.15 -19.95
N SER A 708 5.94 -1.69 -21.15
CA SER A 708 7.04 -2.26 -21.94
C SER A 708 7.85 -1.16 -22.61
N LEU A 709 9.10 -0.98 -22.19
CA LEU A 709 9.99 0.05 -22.72
C LEU A 709 11.43 -0.42 -22.86
N GLN A 710 12.12 0.13 -23.85
CA GLN A 710 13.54 -0.01 -24.08
C GLN A 710 14.25 1.22 -23.51
N MET A 711 14.98 1.07 -22.40
CA MET A 711 15.79 2.17 -21.87
C MET A 711 17.01 2.42 -22.76
N PRO A 712 17.55 3.65 -22.78
CA PRO A 712 18.82 3.94 -23.44
C PRO A 712 19.92 2.94 -23.09
N GLY A 713 20.51 2.32 -24.11
CA GLY A 713 21.55 1.29 -23.96
C GLY A 713 21.06 -0.15 -23.78
N GLN A 714 19.75 -0.39 -23.75
CA GLN A 714 19.18 -1.74 -23.88
C GLN A 714 18.99 -2.12 -25.35
N ASP A 715 19.13 -3.42 -25.65
CA ASP A 715 18.95 -3.95 -27.02
C ASP A 715 17.48 -4.27 -27.33
N GLU A 716 16.67 -4.58 -26.32
CA GLU A 716 15.26 -4.97 -26.43
C GLU A 716 14.41 -4.27 -25.37
N ALA A 717 13.11 -4.13 -25.64
CA ALA A 717 12.15 -3.58 -24.68
C ALA A 717 11.87 -4.59 -23.57
N THR A 718 11.81 -4.11 -22.32
CA THR A 718 11.52 -4.92 -21.14
C THR A 718 10.31 -4.35 -20.41
N PHE A 719 9.42 -5.22 -19.92
CA PHE A 719 8.33 -4.79 -19.06
C PHE A 719 8.90 -4.22 -17.77
N SER A 720 8.58 -2.96 -17.49
CA SER A 720 9.25 -2.18 -16.45
C SER A 720 8.26 -1.32 -15.67
N LEU A 721 8.58 -1.06 -14.40
CA LEU A 721 7.86 -0.11 -13.57
C LEU A 721 8.60 1.23 -13.55
N THR A 722 7.92 2.32 -13.89
CA THR A 722 8.58 3.61 -14.15
C THR A 722 8.04 4.77 -13.34
N THR A 723 8.88 5.77 -13.10
CA THR A 723 8.46 7.03 -12.47
C THR A 723 9.36 8.21 -12.90
N PRO A 724 8.79 9.40 -13.18
CA PRO A 724 9.57 10.60 -13.43
C PRO A 724 9.94 11.36 -12.13
N PHE A 725 10.96 12.21 -12.22
CA PHE A 725 11.39 13.12 -11.15
C PHE A 725 11.44 14.56 -11.63
N ILE A 726 11.04 15.47 -10.74
CA ILE A 726 11.16 16.92 -10.89
C ILE A 726 12.02 17.48 -9.75
N PRO A 727 12.55 18.72 -9.85
CA PRO A 727 13.17 19.40 -8.73
C PRO A 727 12.33 19.37 -7.46
N PHE A 728 13.00 19.28 -6.31
CA PHE A 728 12.35 19.29 -5.00
C PHE A 728 11.37 20.46 -4.84
N VAL A 729 10.15 20.14 -4.43
CA VAL A 729 9.08 21.09 -4.18
C VAL A 729 9.03 21.40 -2.68
N ASN A 730 9.25 22.66 -2.33
CA ASN A 730 9.07 23.13 -0.95
C ASN A 730 7.59 23.09 -0.57
N GLU A 731 7.29 22.85 0.71
CA GLU A 731 5.93 22.90 1.23
C GLU A 731 5.26 24.26 0.94
N GLY A 732 4.14 24.24 0.21
CA GLY A 732 3.41 25.44 -0.22
C GLY A 732 4.07 26.26 -1.35
N GLY A 733 5.16 25.76 -1.95
CA GLY A 733 5.82 26.37 -3.11
C GLY A 733 5.28 25.83 -4.44
N ASP A 734 5.41 26.63 -5.50
CA ASP A 734 5.04 26.18 -6.85
C ASP A 734 6.08 25.21 -7.42
N PRO A 735 5.68 24.04 -7.94
CA PRO A 735 6.60 23.07 -8.51
C PRO A 735 7.24 23.60 -9.80
N ARG A 736 8.57 23.58 -9.85
CA ARG A 736 9.33 23.75 -11.09
C ARG A 736 9.27 22.45 -11.88
N ASN A 737 8.17 22.23 -12.60
CA ASN A 737 7.84 20.99 -13.32
C ASN A 737 8.73 20.73 -14.57
N VAL A 738 10.06 20.77 -14.43
CA VAL A 738 11.03 20.32 -15.44
C VAL A 738 11.52 18.92 -15.08
N LEU A 739 11.80 18.07 -16.07
CA LEU A 739 12.24 16.70 -15.83
C LEU A 739 13.72 16.68 -15.43
N TYR A 740 14.02 16.14 -14.25
CA TYR A 740 15.40 15.98 -13.75
C TYR A 740 15.85 14.52 -13.79
N GLY A 741 14.89 13.59 -13.68
CA GLY A 741 15.21 12.18 -13.81
C GLY A 741 14.04 11.33 -14.26
N PHE A 742 14.36 10.12 -14.71
CA PHE A 742 13.40 9.09 -15.05
C PHE A 742 13.95 7.74 -14.59
N LEU A 743 13.23 7.09 -13.68
CA LEU A 743 13.62 5.81 -13.11
C LEU A 743 12.78 4.70 -13.72
N SER A 744 13.47 3.60 -14.06
CA SER A 744 12.85 2.34 -14.48
C SER A 744 13.38 1.20 -13.62
N ALA A 745 12.49 0.35 -13.12
CA ALA A 745 12.79 -0.95 -12.55
C ALA A 745 12.36 -2.04 -13.53
N ASP A 746 13.30 -2.89 -13.94
CA ASP A 746 12.96 -4.06 -14.75
C ASP A 746 12.01 -4.98 -13.97
N ALA A 747 10.83 -5.21 -14.53
CA ALA A 747 9.76 -5.99 -13.92
C ALA A 747 9.61 -7.36 -14.56
N ASP A 748 10.47 -7.76 -15.51
CA ASP A 748 10.37 -9.05 -16.17
C ASP A 748 11.20 -10.13 -15.47
N ALA A 749 10.53 -11.05 -14.77
CA ALA A 749 11.21 -12.15 -14.10
C ALA A 749 11.31 -13.43 -14.95
N GLY A 750 10.54 -13.51 -16.04
CA GLY A 750 10.39 -14.70 -16.85
C GLY A 750 11.59 -14.96 -17.74
N THR A 751 11.90 -16.23 -17.95
CA THR A 751 12.94 -16.67 -18.91
C THR A 751 12.41 -17.70 -19.89
N GLY A 752 11.15 -18.10 -19.76
CA GLY A 752 10.56 -19.27 -20.43
C GLY A 752 10.91 -20.61 -19.78
N GLU A 753 11.79 -20.62 -18.76
CA GLU A 753 12.18 -21.83 -18.03
C GLU A 753 11.65 -21.83 -16.59
N ALA A 754 11.16 -22.98 -16.13
CA ALA A 754 10.65 -23.12 -14.77
C ALA A 754 11.78 -22.98 -13.73
N GLY A 755 11.53 -22.21 -12.68
CA GLY A 755 12.48 -21.97 -11.58
C GLY A 755 13.70 -21.11 -11.93
N VAL A 756 13.76 -20.51 -13.13
CA VAL A 756 14.88 -19.65 -13.57
C VAL A 756 14.41 -18.21 -13.68
N LYS A 757 14.93 -17.36 -12.80
CA LYS A 757 14.67 -15.92 -12.75
C LYS A 757 15.56 -15.17 -13.74
N SER A 758 15.01 -14.18 -14.43
CA SER A 758 15.79 -13.26 -15.27
C SER A 758 16.88 -12.53 -14.47
N ASP A 759 18.09 -12.46 -15.02
CA ASP A 759 19.22 -11.75 -14.44
C ASP A 759 19.02 -10.22 -14.43
N THR A 760 18.11 -9.70 -15.25
CA THR A 760 17.82 -8.26 -15.32
C THR A 760 16.70 -7.83 -14.37
N TYR A 761 15.90 -8.76 -13.85
CA TYR A 761 14.78 -8.46 -12.95
C TYR A 761 15.21 -7.63 -11.74
N GLY A 762 14.50 -6.54 -11.50
CA GLY A 762 14.74 -5.61 -10.39
C GLY A 762 15.92 -4.69 -10.58
N LYS A 763 16.59 -4.70 -11.74
CA LYS A 763 17.66 -3.75 -12.04
C LYS A 763 17.08 -2.34 -12.20
N LEU A 764 17.49 -1.44 -11.31
CA LEU A 764 17.10 -0.03 -11.31
C LEU A 764 18.00 0.78 -12.25
N ARG A 765 17.40 1.46 -13.23
CA ARG A 765 18.08 2.35 -14.19
C ARG A 765 17.52 3.75 -14.06
N LEU A 766 18.36 4.71 -13.68
CA LEU A 766 17.99 6.11 -13.47
C LEU A 766 18.62 6.96 -14.58
N LEU A 767 17.78 7.50 -15.47
CA LEU A 767 18.21 8.56 -16.38
C LEU A 767 18.32 9.86 -15.58
N ALA A 768 19.50 10.47 -15.58
CA ALA A 768 19.75 11.77 -14.96
C ALA A 768 19.89 12.82 -16.07
N LEU A 769 18.97 13.78 -16.10
CA LEU A 769 18.93 14.82 -17.11
C LEU A 769 19.71 16.06 -16.67
N PRO A 770 20.40 16.76 -17.61
CA PRO A 770 21.06 18.02 -17.30
C PRO A 770 20.08 19.09 -16.79
N THR A 771 20.49 19.87 -15.79
CA THR A 771 19.64 20.93 -15.21
C THR A 771 19.42 22.13 -16.14
N ASP A 772 20.14 22.21 -17.26
CA ASP A 772 20.12 23.33 -18.22
C ASP A 772 19.32 23.05 -19.50
N THR A 773 18.95 21.79 -19.80
CA THR A 773 18.28 21.40 -21.06
C THR A 773 16.77 21.69 -21.09
N GLY A 774 16.17 22.10 -19.97
CA GLY A 774 14.80 22.63 -19.93
C GLY A 774 13.71 21.65 -20.40
N VAL A 775 13.98 20.34 -20.29
CA VAL A 775 13.03 19.29 -20.70
C VAL A 775 11.75 19.42 -19.86
N PRO A 776 10.56 19.52 -20.49
CA PRO A 776 9.29 19.59 -19.75
C PRO A 776 9.14 18.38 -18.84
N GLY A 777 8.66 18.54 -17.61
CA GLY A 777 8.17 17.43 -16.78
C GLY A 777 6.68 17.17 -17.03
N PRO A 778 6.07 16.16 -16.37
CA PRO A 778 4.67 15.78 -16.59
C PRO A 778 3.67 16.94 -16.48
N GLY A 779 3.82 17.78 -15.45
CA GLY A 779 2.95 18.95 -15.26
C GLY A 779 3.11 20.02 -16.36
N GLN A 780 4.31 20.21 -16.92
CA GLN A 780 4.51 21.12 -18.04
C GLN A 780 3.98 20.53 -19.35
N ALA A 781 4.19 19.24 -19.61
CA ALA A 781 3.61 18.56 -20.78
C ALA A 781 2.07 18.68 -20.78
N GLN A 782 1.42 18.47 -19.62
CA GLN A 782 -0.01 18.67 -19.47
C GLN A 782 -0.44 20.12 -19.76
N ASN A 783 0.32 21.10 -19.25
CA ASN A 783 0.04 22.51 -19.52
C ASN A 783 0.21 22.85 -21.01
N THR A 784 1.20 22.26 -21.68
CA THR A 784 1.39 22.38 -23.13
C THR A 784 0.17 21.83 -23.87
N PHE A 785 -0.35 20.65 -23.50
CA PHE A 785 -1.61 20.12 -24.06
C PHE A 785 -2.79 21.05 -23.83
N ASN A 786 -2.96 21.55 -22.60
CA ASN A 786 -4.10 22.39 -22.24
C ASN A 786 -4.06 23.77 -22.92
N SER A 787 -2.87 24.29 -23.21
CA SER A 787 -2.66 25.61 -23.82
C SER A 787 -2.59 25.58 -25.34
N ASP A 788 -2.42 24.41 -25.96
CA ASP A 788 -2.44 24.27 -27.42
C ASP A 788 -3.84 24.65 -27.97
N PRO A 789 -3.94 25.62 -28.88
CA PRO A 789 -5.24 26.07 -29.40
C PRO A 789 -6.02 24.98 -30.15
N THR A 790 -5.34 24.05 -30.81
CA THR A 790 -5.98 22.97 -31.57
C THR A 790 -6.61 21.97 -30.60
N VAL A 791 -5.85 21.56 -29.59
CA VAL A 791 -6.31 20.67 -28.52
C VAL A 791 -7.45 21.34 -27.76
N SER A 792 -7.25 22.55 -27.25
CA SER A 792 -8.24 23.25 -26.44
C SER A 792 -9.58 23.44 -27.18
N ASN A 793 -9.55 23.87 -28.44
CA ASN A 793 -10.77 24.02 -29.24
C ASN A 793 -11.48 22.68 -29.47
N ALA A 794 -10.73 21.61 -29.78
CA ALA A 794 -11.30 20.30 -30.02
C ALA A 794 -11.88 19.67 -28.74
N LEU A 795 -11.16 19.74 -27.62
CA LEU A 795 -11.64 19.25 -26.33
C LEU A 795 -12.86 20.06 -25.85
N ASN A 796 -12.87 21.38 -26.05
CA ASN A 796 -14.04 22.19 -25.70
C ASN A 796 -15.26 21.83 -26.57
N LEU A 797 -15.06 21.45 -27.82
CA LEU A 797 -16.14 20.93 -28.66
C LEU A 797 -16.62 19.55 -28.17
N LEU A 798 -15.71 18.66 -27.78
CA LEU A 798 -16.06 17.36 -27.21
C LEU A 798 -16.77 17.45 -25.85
N ARG A 799 -16.56 18.54 -25.11
CA ARG A 799 -17.27 18.86 -23.85
C ARG A 799 -18.62 19.55 -24.08
N GLN A 800 -18.95 19.98 -25.30
CA GLN A 800 -20.24 20.61 -25.59
C GLN A 800 -21.33 19.55 -25.75
N GLY A 801 -22.45 19.74 -25.05
CA GLY A 801 -23.60 18.83 -25.10
C GLY A 801 -23.66 17.92 -23.88
N ALA A 802 -24.14 16.70 -24.09
CA ALA A 802 -24.31 15.67 -23.05
C ALA A 802 -23.11 14.70 -23.03
N SER A 803 -21.89 15.23 -22.99
CA SER A 803 -20.65 14.44 -23.02
C SER A 803 -19.64 14.94 -22.00
N GLU A 804 -18.88 14.00 -21.44
CA GLU A 804 -17.79 14.22 -20.52
C GLU A 804 -16.48 13.78 -21.16
N VAL A 805 -15.45 14.64 -21.07
CA VAL A 805 -14.10 14.34 -21.55
C VAL A 805 -13.24 13.93 -20.37
N ILE A 806 -12.69 12.73 -20.44
CA ILE A 806 -11.83 12.14 -19.41
C ILE A 806 -10.42 12.02 -19.98
N ASN A 807 -9.45 12.66 -19.33
CA ASN A 807 -8.04 12.48 -19.66
C ASN A 807 -7.53 11.21 -18.98
N GLY A 808 -6.95 10.28 -19.73
CA GLY A 808 -6.21 9.16 -19.15
C GLY A 808 -4.83 9.58 -18.67
N ASN A 809 -4.11 8.64 -18.08
CA ASN A 809 -2.77 8.83 -17.54
C ASN A 809 -1.78 9.41 -18.56
N LEU A 810 -0.93 10.32 -18.07
CA LEU A 810 0.13 10.92 -18.85
C LEU A 810 1.41 10.10 -18.73
N LEU A 811 1.73 9.34 -19.78
CA LEU A 811 2.90 8.48 -19.85
C LEU A 811 4.14 9.29 -20.27
N THR A 812 5.26 9.10 -19.58
CA THR A 812 6.57 9.71 -19.88
C THR A 812 7.50 8.63 -20.42
N LEU A 813 8.06 8.81 -21.62
CA LEU A 813 8.81 7.77 -22.34
C LEU A 813 10.13 8.33 -22.88
N PRO A 814 11.30 7.74 -22.52
CA PRO A 814 12.59 8.15 -23.06
C PRO A 814 12.88 7.50 -24.42
N VAL A 815 12.36 8.08 -25.50
CA VAL A 815 12.46 7.56 -26.88
C VAL A 815 12.91 8.64 -27.86
N GLY A 816 13.47 8.25 -29.00
CA GLY A 816 13.92 9.17 -30.05
C GLY A 816 15.04 10.11 -29.60
N ASP A 817 15.92 9.63 -28.72
CA ASP A 817 16.94 10.40 -27.99
C ASP A 817 16.37 11.57 -27.14
N GLY A 818 15.05 11.62 -26.92
CA GLY A 818 14.37 12.67 -26.16
C GLY A 818 13.31 12.12 -25.20
N ILE A 819 12.39 12.98 -24.77
CA ILE A 819 11.26 12.58 -23.93
C ILE A 819 9.95 12.79 -24.68
N LEU A 820 9.19 11.70 -24.82
CA LEU A 820 7.86 11.66 -25.40
C LEU A 820 6.82 11.58 -24.30
N TYR A 821 5.81 12.44 -24.37
CA TYR A 821 4.63 12.40 -23.52
C TYR A 821 3.44 11.90 -24.31
N VAL A 822 2.72 10.91 -23.80
CA VAL A 822 1.51 10.37 -24.44
C VAL A 822 0.36 10.36 -23.44
N GLN A 823 -0.80 10.87 -23.86
CA GLN A 823 -2.01 10.89 -23.05
C GLN A 823 -3.24 10.51 -23.90
N PRO A 824 -3.93 9.39 -23.60
CA PRO A 824 -5.20 9.07 -24.21
C PRO A 824 -6.31 10.00 -23.69
N VAL A 825 -7.26 10.35 -24.56
CA VAL A 825 -8.44 11.15 -24.22
C VAL A 825 -9.68 10.34 -24.53
N TYR A 826 -10.45 10.08 -23.48
CA TYR A 826 -11.72 9.36 -23.57
C TYR A 826 -12.90 10.32 -23.55
N VAL A 827 -13.99 9.89 -24.17
CA VAL A 827 -15.29 10.56 -24.08
C VAL A 827 -16.34 9.56 -23.69
N GLN A 828 -17.23 9.99 -22.80
CA GLN A 828 -18.45 9.28 -22.44
C GLN A 828 -19.65 10.21 -22.49
N SER A 829 -20.85 9.66 -22.64
CA SER A 829 -22.09 10.43 -22.49
C SER A 829 -22.29 10.83 -21.02
N SER A 830 -22.96 11.94 -20.74
CA SER A 830 -23.32 12.35 -19.38
C SER A 830 -24.59 11.67 -18.84
N GLY A 831 -25.16 10.70 -19.58
CA GLY A 831 -26.34 9.93 -19.19
C GLY A 831 -26.05 8.71 -18.31
N GLU A 832 -27.10 8.05 -17.80
CA GLU A 832 -27.02 6.97 -16.80
C GLU A 832 -26.44 5.62 -17.30
N ALA A 833 -26.12 5.47 -18.59
CA ALA A 833 -25.62 4.22 -19.19
C ALA A 833 -24.41 4.47 -20.12
N SER A 834 -23.50 5.34 -19.71
CA SER A 834 -22.30 5.69 -20.47
C SER A 834 -21.06 4.97 -19.95
N TYR A 835 -20.04 4.88 -20.82
CA TYR A 835 -18.72 4.38 -20.49
C TYR A 835 -17.68 5.09 -21.37
N PRO A 836 -16.42 5.18 -20.93
CA PRO A 836 -15.38 5.87 -21.68
C PRO A 836 -14.98 5.10 -22.94
N THR A 837 -14.87 5.83 -24.05
CA THR A 837 -14.31 5.36 -25.32
C THR A 837 -13.16 6.26 -25.75
N LEU A 838 -12.07 5.69 -26.26
CA LEU A 838 -10.93 6.46 -26.73
C LEU A 838 -11.31 7.25 -27.99
N GLN A 839 -11.13 8.57 -27.95
CA GLN A 839 -11.46 9.44 -29.09
C GLN A 839 -10.23 10.10 -29.70
N ARG A 840 -9.23 10.42 -28.87
CA ARG A 840 -8.03 11.13 -29.28
C ARG A 840 -6.81 10.65 -28.49
N VAL A 841 -5.64 10.82 -29.09
CA VAL A 841 -4.34 10.65 -28.45
C VAL A 841 -3.59 11.97 -28.55
N LEU A 842 -3.14 12.47 -27.40
CA LEU A 842 -2.28 13.63 -27.26
C LEU A 842 -0.83 13.16 -27.17
N VAL A 843 0.05 13.79 -27.95
CA VAL A 843 1.48 13.50 -27.93
C VAL A 843 2.27 14.78 -27.86
N ASN A 844 3.29 14.84 -27.00
CA ASN A 844 4.23 15.97 -26.95
C ASN A 844 5.68 15.50 -27.01
N PHE A 845 6.48 16.14 -27.86
CA PHE A 845 7.93 15.95 -27.96
C PHE A 845 8.58 17.32 -28.16
N GLY A 846 9.37 17.77 -27.18
CA GLY A 846 9.85 19.15 -27.14
C GLY A 846 8.69 20.15 -27.12
N GLU A 847 8.69 21.12 -28.05
CA GLU A 847 7.63 22.12 -28.17
C GLU A 847 6.47 21.70 -29.09
N LYS A 848 6.57 20.54 -29.76
CA LYS A 848 5.55 20.10 -30.72
C LYS A 848 4.46 19.29 -30.03
N VAL A 849 3.22 19.52 -30.44
CA VAL A 849 2.04 18.78 -29.97
C VAL A 849 1.39 18.09 -31.16
N GLY A 850 1.14 16.79 -31.01
CA GLY A 850 0.34 15.97 -31.91
C GLY A 850 -1.00 15.69 -31.26
N PHE A 851 -2.06 15.73 -32.06
CA PHE A 851 -3.42 15.46 -31.61
C PHE A 851 -4.21 14.81 -32.74
N ALA A 852 -4.51 13.53 -32.58
CA ALA A 852 -5.14 12.73 -33.62
C ALA A 852 -6.03 11.61 -33.03
N PRO A 853 -6.92 10.98 -33.81
CA PRO A 853 -7.66 9.80 -33.35
C PRO A 853 -6.76 8.60 -32.97
N THR A 854 -5.63 8.42 -33.66
CA THR A 854 -4.66 7.35 -33.40
C THR A 854 -3.31 7.90 -32.93
N LEU A 855 -2.57 7.10 -32.18
CA LEU A 855 -1.19 7.36 -31.78
C LEU A 855 -0.27 7.48 -32.99
N ASP A 856 -0.42 6.61 -34.01
CA ASP A 856 0.36 6.69 -35.25
C ASP A 856 0.20 8.08 -35.92
N GLU A 857 -1.04 8.52 -36.12
CA GLU A 857 -1.32 9.82 -36.73
C GLU A 857 -0.78 10.97 -35.86
N ALA A 858 -0.90 10.89 -34.54
CA ALA A 858 -0.40 11.92 -33.62
C ALA A 858 1.13 12.01 -33.63
N LEU A 859 1.84 10.87 -33.70
CA LEU A 859 3.30 10.83 -33.84
C LEU A 859 3.75 11.39 -35.19
N ASN A 860 3.07 11.01 -36.28
CA ASN A 860 3.41 11.49 -37.61
C ASN A 860 3.20 13.01 -37.76
N GLN A 861 2.26 13.61 -37.04
CA GLN A 861 2.10 15.08 -37.00
C GLN A 861 3.33 15.81 -36.43
N ILE A 862 4.01 15.24 -35.43
CA ILE A 862 5.14 15.91 -34.76
C ILE A 862 6.50 15.60 -35.40
N PHE A 863 6.67 14.40 -35.97
CA PHE A 863 7.92 13.94 -36.59
C PHE A 863 8.00 14.18 -38.11
N GLY A 864 7.27 15.17 -38.64
CA GLY A 864 7.44 15.59 -40.03
C GLY A 864 6.85 14.64 -41.07
N GLY A 865 5.78 13.93 -40.70
CA GLY A 865 5.01 13.05 -41.57
C GLY A 865 5.42 11.58 -41.55
N ASP A 866 6.57 11.26 -40.95
CA ASP A 866 7.04 9.89 -40.72
C ASP A 866 7.81 9.84 -39.41
N SER A 867 7.18 9.28 -38.38
CA SER A 867 7.79 9.10 -37.06
C SER A 867 8.78 7.94 -37.00
N GLY A 868 8.69 6.99 -37.94
CA GLY A 868 9.38 5.70 -37.87
C GLY A 868 8.86 4.77 -36.77
N ALA A 869 7.82 5.15 -36.02
CA ALA A 869 7.24 4.32 -34.97
C ALA A 869 6.43 3.15 -35.56
N SER A 870 6.45 2.02 -34.87
CA SER A 870 5.44 0.97 -35.04
C SER A 870 4.46 1.10 -33.88
N THR A 871 3.17 1.39 -34.14
CA THR A 871 2.16 1.53 -33.09
C THR A 871 1.10 0.43 -33.18
N GLY A 872 0.56 0.03 -32.02
CA GLY A 872 -0.49 -0.99 -31.91
C GLY A 872 -1.83 -0.59 -32.56
N ASP A 873 -2.03 0.68 -32.90
CA ASP A 873 -3.26 1.21 -33.49
C ASP A 873 -3.13 1.68 -34.95
N SER A 874 -1.98 1.41 -35.59
CA SER A 874 -1.72 1.72 -37.01
C SER A 874 -2.77 1.15 -37.97
N GLY A 875 -3.41 0.03 -37.63
CA GLY A 875 -4.52 -0.56 -38.39
C GLY A 875 -5.82 0.26 -38.38
N ASN A 876 -5.96 1.22 -37.45
CA ASN A 876 -7.10 2.10 -37.32
C ASN A 876 -6.90 3.47 -37.99
N VAL A 877 -5.75 3.72 -38.63
CA VAL A 877 -5.46 5.00 -39.30
C VAL A 877 -6.54 5.31 -40.35
N GLY A 878 -7.04 6.54 -40.34
CA GLY A 878 -8.16 6.96 -41.19
C GLY A 878 -9.55 6.50 -40.73
N ALA A 879 -9.66 5.69 -39.67
CA ALA A 879 -10.92 5.47 -38.97
C ALA A 879 -11.09 6.58 -37.91
N THR A 880 -12.12 7.42 -38.07
CA THR A 880 -12.49 8.36 -37.00
C THR A 880 -13.52 7.67 -36.12
N PRO A 881 -13.29 7.55 -34.80
CA PRO A 881 -14.29 7.01 -33.88
C PRO A 881 -15.57 7.83 -34.03
N PRO A 882 -16.76 7.18 -34.11
CA PRO A 882 -18.01 7.90 -34.15
C PRO A 882 -18.15 8.72 -32.86
N ALA A 883 -18.60 9.97 -32.98
CA ALA A 883 -18.99 10.77 -31.82
C ALA A 883 -20.15 10.05 -31.10
N PRO A 884 -20.29 10.20 -29.76
CA PRO A 884 -21.38 9.58 -29.01
C PRO A 884 -22.74 9.85 -29.67
N GLU A 885 -23.58 8.82 -29.80
CA GLU A 885 -24.92 8.94 -30.38
C GLU A 885 -25.72 9.98 -29.59
N GLY A 886 -26.06 11.08 -30.26
CA GLY A 886 -26.69 12.26 -29.68
C GLY A 886 -26.51 13.52 -30.53
N THR A 887 -25.49 13.54 -31.40
CA THR A 887 -25.32 14.57 -32.44
C THR A 887 -25.73 14.00 -33.80
N ASP A 888 -26.70 14.60 -34.46
CA ASP A 888 -27.01 14.30 -35.87
C ASP A 888 -25.79 14.70 -36.72
N VAL A 889 -24.88 13.75 -36.95
CA VAL A 889 -23.59 13.94 -37.65
C VAL A 889 -23.79 14.56 -39.03
N THR A 890 -24.94 14.28 -39.65
CA THR A 890 -25.38 14.89 -40.91
C THR A 890 -25.62 16.39 -40.76
N ALA A 891 -26.32 16.81 -39.70
CA ALA A 891 -26.57 18.22 -39.42
C ALA A 891 -25.27 18.98 -39.07
N GLN A 892 -24.35 18.36 -38.32
CA GLN A 892 -23.07 18.99 -37.98
C GLN A 892 -22.16 19.20 -39.22
N SER A 893 -22.11 18.21 -40.11
CA SER A 893 -21.36 18.31 -41.38
C SER A 893 -21.94 19.40 -42.30
N GLU A 894 -23.27 19.48 -42.37
CA GLU A 894 -23.98 20.51 -43.12
C GLU A 894 -23.78 21.92 -42.54
N LEU A 895 -23.74 22.05 -41.22
CA LEU A 895 -23.41 23.32 -40.54
C LEU A 895 -21.99 23.78 -40.86
N SER A 896 -21.00 22.89 -40.74
CA SER A 896 -19.59 23.22 -41.05
C SER A 896 -19.41 23.64 -42.51
N THR A 897 -20.04 22.92 -43.44
CA THR A 897 -20.00 23.23 -44.88
C THR A 897 -20.65 24.60 -45.15
N ALA A 898 -21.81 24.85 -44.55
CA ALA A 898 -22.52 26.12 -44.68
C ALA A 898 -21.72 27.31 -44.12
N LEU A 899 -21.01 27.16 -42.99
CA LEU A 899 -20.16 28.21 -42.43
C LEU A 899 -18.93 28.49 -43.31
N SER A 900 -18.32 27.46 -43.90
CA SER A 900 -17.23 27.62 -44.86
C SER A 900 -17.69 28.36 -46.12
N ASP A 901 -18.85 27.99 -46.68
CA ASP A 901 -19.45 28.65 -47.84
C ASP A 901 -19.77 30.13 -47.55
N ALA A 902 -20.26 30.43 -46.34
CA ALA A 902 -20.51 31.81 -45.89
C ALA A 902 -19.21 32.62 -45.83
N GLY A 903 -18.14 32.03 -45.27
CA GLY A 903 -16.81 32.66 -45.23
C GLY A 903 -16.27 33.00 -46.62
N GLN A 904 -16.39 32.06 -47.57
CA GLN A 904 -15.95 32.27 -48.95
C GLN A 904 -16.81 33.35 -49.65
N ALA A 905 -18.13 33.32 -49.45
CA ALA A 905 -19.04 34.30 -50.04
C ALA A 905 -18.78 35.74 -49.54
N ILE A 906 -18.39 35.91 -48.26
CA ILE A 906 -17.97 37.21 -47.72
C ILE A 906 -16.71 37.72 -48.43
N GLN A 907 -15.70 36.87 -48.59
CA GLN A 907 -14.44 37.24 -49.26
C GLN A 907 -14.67 37.61 -50.73
N ASP A 908 -15.44 36.80 -51.46
CA ASP A 908 -15.80 37.06 -52.85
C ASP A 908 -16.57 38.38 -53.00
N GLY A 909 -17.48 38.65 -52.07
CA GLY A 909 -18.26 39.89 -52.03
C GLY A 909 -17.38 41.12 -51.79
N GLN A 910 -16.46 41.06 -50.83
CA GLN A 910 -15.52 42.17 -50.57
C GLN A 910 -14.60 42.43 -51.78
N ALA A 911 -14.13 41.38 -52.45
CA ALA A 911 -13.34 41.49 -53.66
C ALA A 911 -14.14 42.10 -54.84
N ALA A 912 -15.43 41.76 -54.97
CA ALA A 912 -16.32 42.33 -55.97
C ALA A 912 -16.61 43.82 -55.72
N LEU A 913 -16.87 44.21 -54.47
CA LEU A 913 -17.01 45.61 -54.05
C LEU A 913 -15.75 46.43 -54.36
N GLY A 914 -14.57 45.86 -54.08
CA GLY A 914 -13.28 46.50 -54.39
C GLY A 914 -13.06 46.76 -55.89
N ARG A 915 -13.70 45.97 -56.76
CA ARG A 915 -13.65 46.14 -58.23
C ARG A 915 -14.84 46.93 -58.80
N GLY A 916 -15.76 47.40 -57.96
CA GLY A 916 -16.99 48.09 -58.39
C GLY A 916 -17.97 47.20 -59.16
N ASP A 917 -17.85 45.88 -59.04
CA ASP A 917 -18.70 44.90 -59.72
C ASP A 917 -19.90 44.55 -58.84
N PHE A 918 -20.96 45.34 -58.96
CA PHE A 918 -22.17 45.18 -58.17
C PHE A 918 -22.96 43.92 -58.53
N ALA A 919 -22.76 43.34 -59.72
CA ALA A 919 -23.41 42.09 -60.12
C ALA A 919 -22.76 40.91 -59.40
N ALA A 920 -21.42 40.82 -59.44
CA ALA A 920 -20.68 39.78 -58.71
C ALA A 920 -20.84 39.93 -57.18
N TYR A 921 -20.98 41.16 -56.67
CA TYR A 921 -21.31 41.39 -55.27
C TYR A 921 -22.70 40.84 -54.91
N GLY A 922 -23.71 41.09 -55.74
CA GLY A 922 -25.06 40.56 -55.54
C GLY A 922 -25.10 39.03 -55.53
N GLU A 923 -24.35 38.37 -56.40
CA GLU A 923 -24.21 36.90 -56.42
C GLU A 923 -23.53 36.37 -55.16
N ALA A 924 -22.47 37.03 -54.69
CA ALA A 924 -21.81 36.68 -53.44
C ALA A 924 -22.73 36.86 -52.22
N GLN A 925 -23.54 37.93 -52.18
CA GLN A 925 -24.53 38.14 -51.10
C GLN A 925 -25.64 37.07 -51.13
N ALA A 926 -26.07 36.61 -52.31
CA ALA A 926 -27.03 35.51 -52.43
C ALA A 926 -26.46 34.18 -51.92
N ARG A 927 -25.19 33.87 -52.25
CA ARG A 927 -24.50 32.69 -51.72
C ARG A 927 -24.32 32.76 -50.20
N LEU A 928 -24.01 33.95 -49.66
CA LEU A 928 -23.91 34.18 -48.23
C LEU A 928 -25.26 33.94 -47.53
N GLN A 929 -26.35 34.47 -48.07
CA GLN A 929 -27.68 34.29 -47.51
C GLN A 929 -28.11 32.82 -47.52
N ASP A 930 -27.86 32.09 -48.62
CA ASP A 930 -28.11 30.65 -48.73
C ASP A 930 -27.31 29.85 -47.70
N ALA A 931 -26.02 30.16 -47.58
CA ALA A 931 -25.13 29.54 -46.61
C ALA A 931 -25.59 29.79 -45.16
N ILE A 932 -26.00 31.01 -44.82
CA ILE A 932 -26.56 31.31 -43.49
C ILE A 932 -27.85 30.52 -43.25
N THR A 933 -28.75 30.46 -44.22
CA THR A 933 -30.01 29.70 -44.09
C THR A 933 -29.75 28.20 -43.89
N ARG A 934 -28.77 27.62 -44.61
CA ARG A 934 -28.35 26.22 -44.40
C ARG A 934 -27.73 26.01 -43.03
N ALA A 935 -26.91 26.95 -42.56
CA ALA A 935 -26.31 26.90 -41.23
C ALA A 935 -27.39 26.94 -40.13
N THR A 936 -28.37 27.85 -40.22
CA THR A 936 -29.47 27.94 -39.23
C THR A 936 -30.34 26.69 -39.24
N ALA A 937 -30.70 26.15 -40.41
CA ALA A 937 -31.52 24.94 -40.51
C ALA A 937 -30.77 23.66 -40.05
N ALA A 938 -29.44 23.65 -40.17
CA ALA A 938 -28.61 22.59 -39.60
C ALA A 938 -28.54 22.71 -38.07
N GLN A 939 -28.36 23.93 -37.55
CA GLN A 939 -28.36 24.21 -36.12
C GLN A 939 -29.71 23.86 -35.45
N GLU A 940 -30.84 24.23 -36.05
CA GLU A 940 -32.18 23.91 -35.52
C GLU A 940 -32.44 22.39 -35.43
N ARG A 941 -31.87 21.60 -36.35
CA ARG A 941 -31.96 20.13 -36.28
C ARG A 941 -31.10 19.54 -35.17
N MET A 942 -29.94 20.14 -34.91
CA MET A 942 -29.11 19.77 -33.75
C MET A 942 -29.78 20.13 -32.43
N GLU A 943 -30.52 21.23 -32.38
CA GLU A 943 -31.29 21.63 -31.19
C GLU A 943 -32.55 20.75 -31.03
N GLY A 944 -33.21 20.34 -32.13
CA GLY A 944 -34.43 19.52 -32.13
C GLY A 944 -34.25 18.04 -31.72
N SER A 945 -33.05 17.47 -31.86
CA SER A 945 -32.77 16.08 -31.43
C SER A 945 -32.66 15.89 -29.92
N THR A 946 -32.61 16.97 -29.13
CA THR A 946 -32.55 16.93 -27.66
C THR A 946 -33.91 16.81 -26.96
N GLY A 947 -35.03 16.75 -27.70
CA GLY A 947 -36.39 16.90 -27.15
C GLY A 947 -37.34 15.72 -27.30
N GLY A 948 -36.85 14.46 -27.31
CA GLY A 948 -37.71 13.31 -27.66
C GLY A 948 -37.46 12.04 -26.87
N ASP A 949 -37.72 12.03 -25.56
CA ASP A 949 -38.32 10.85 -24.93
C ASP A 949 -39.15 11.24 -23.69
N ALA A 950 -40.44 11.47 -23.89
CA ALA A 950 -41.43 11.55 -22.83
C ALA A 950 -42.76 10.98 -23.34
N ALA A 951 -42.94 9.69 -23.02
CA ALA A 951 -44.16 8.90 -22.96
C ALA A 951 -45.49 9.54 -23.43
N GLU A 952 -46.14 8.88 -24.39
CA GLU A 952 -47.58 8.99 -24.62
C GLU A 952 -48.39 8.64 -23.35
N PRO A 953 -49.36 9.45 -22.91
CA PRO A 953 -50.42 9.00 -22.03
C PRO A 953 -51.63 8.55 -22.85
N GLY A 954 -52.04 7.30 -22.60
CA GLY A 954 -53.26 6.71 -23.15
C GLY A 954 -54.52 7.52 -22.83
N ALA A 955 -55.43 7.54 -23.81
CA ALA A 955 -56.71 8.20 -23.77
C ALA A 955 -57.68 7.56 -22.75
N THR A 956 -58.21 8.37 -21.83
CA THR A 956 -59.52 8.12 -21.18
C THR A 956 -60.35 9.41 -21.17
N ALA A 957 -61.60 9.26 -21.57
CA ALA A 957 -62.61 10.28 -21.83
C ALA A 957 -63.18 10.95 -20.54
N PRO A 958 -63.97 12.04 -20.65
CA PRO A 958 -64.10 13.07 -19.63
C PRO A 958 -65.33 12.94 -18.73
N SER A 959 -65.26 13.53 -17.53
CA SER A 959 -66.45 13.96 -16.78
C SER A 959 -66.13 15.11 -15.81
N ASP A 960 -66.71 16.27 -16.14
CA ASP A 960 -67.34 17.31 -15.30
C ASP A 960 -66.63 17.99 -14.13
N GLU A 961 -66.46 19.31 -14.33
CA GLU A 961 -66.83 20.44 -13.46
C GLU A 961 -66.95 20.20 -11.93
N ALA A 962 -66.12 20.91 -11.13
CA ALA A 962 -66.50 22.21 -10.55
C ALA A 962 -65.60 22.68 -9.38
N THR A 963 -65.20 23.96 -9.44
CA THR A 963 -64.99 24.92 -8.33
C THR A 963 -63.91 24.71 -7.24
N ALA A 964 -62.77 25.40 -7.43
CA ALA A 964 -62.11 26.46 -6.62
C ALA A 964 -62.60 26.77 -5.16
N PRO A 965 -61.82 27.51 -4.31
CA PRO A 965 -60.37 27.84 -4.30
C PRO A 965 -59.67 27.86 -2.89
N ALA A 966 -58.35 28.14 -2.93
CA ALA A 966 -57.54 28.95 -1.98
C ALA A 966 -57.07 28.39 -0.61
N GLU A 967 -55.74 28.46 -0.39
CA GLU A 967 -54.99 29.03 0.78
C GLU A 967 -53.52 28.56 0.67
N GLU A 968 -52.55 29.41 0.32
CA GLU A 968 -51.66 30.19 1.20
C GLU A 968 -50.91 29.42 2.31
N GLY A 969 -49.58 29.41 2.22
CA GLY A 969 -48.68 29.59 3.36
C GLY A 969 -47.90 28.37 3.87
N ASN A 970 -46.66 28.18 3.38
CA ASN A 970 -45.39 28.48 4.09
C ASN A 970 -44.22 27.70 3.49
#